data_AF-A0A6A1W0M2-F1
#
_entry.id   AF-A0A6A1W0M2-F1
#
_cell.length_a   1.000
_cell.length_b   1.000
_cell.length_c   1.000
_cell.angle_alpha   90.00
_cell.angle_beta   90.00
_cell.angle_gamma   90.00
#
_symmetry.space_group_name_H-M   'P 1'
#
loop_
_entity.id
_entity.type
_entity.pdbx_description
1 polymer ?
#
loop_
_entity_poly.entity_id
_entity_poly.type
_entity_poly.pdbx_seq_one_letter_code
_entity_poly.pdbx_strand_id
1 'polypeptide(L)'
;MDQVRDQLEIELVKDSSSRGDIEDQLPVGSNELYREPPHVPEAVPLLGALTNNNAATSNLVQPGEHNYTETGDAEARTMAESNGVHDTAIMIGDEQEIAYLIQGKLCQQAPTQSECSIFRVPNILRRHGENAFVPDVISIGPFHHGSKKLQAMEKCKLWYLHSLLNRAPTEKTSLQCFVEAVGSLEQHCRECYAEEIDHNRKKFVEMMVVDGCFIIEFLRKDNKSDDEQDKEDPVFSTSWMRWQIVTDLLLLENQLPWRVLDCLFNMTRPADDRGGSLIDLIEYSFPFIQASDKHSEQHKHLLDCLKNCLIGSCTMTQPDSGDWDPIPSAMELSQAGVKFKVGDEDNILNVTFKDGVLTIPTISIEDYTRPIFRNLIVFEQFDPRKDHKFTSYAVLLDNLVNSSKDVEVLKQEGILDISASKEDIASFLDRLYNDTGFQDFLYADVYSEVNGFCKHRWNRWKVILKRDYFTNPWTAMSVIAAVLLLGAKTKTKSESACRCSSLWLAPDPSKRWGELFFLCYTPFWLTLCLGIVVPFKLYESFTELEYLLLGLVSAVPSFLIPLLFVGKADSYLSWKDRYWVKASAFFFLVFPKTLGNNENLTRASLWIIIFSYVGNYFWTHYFFTVLGASYTFPSWKMNNVPHTTFLLTHACFLFYHVSSNMTLRRIRRSIADFPEKVRWIIEAAWILGLAYFIAYLETLAISNFPYYQFVDRASMYTVGSLFYAIYFIVSFPMFLRIDEKPGDQWDLPRVAVDALGAAMLVTIILDLWRIFLGPIVPTPDSKQCIQPGLPWLPGHANES
;
A
#
# COMPACT_ATOMS: atom_id res chain seq x y z
N MET A 1 -10.71 -38.26 -21.42
CA MET A 1 -9.44 -38.06 -20.70
C MET A 1 -8.56 -39.24 -21.08
N ASP A 2 -7.93 -39.14 -22.26
CA ASP A 2 -6.86 -40.00 -22.80
C ASP A 2 -6.65 -39.61 -24.26
N GLN A 3 -5.94 -38.49 -24.45
CA GLN A 3 -5.27 -38.05 -25.69
C GLN A 3 -4.83 -36.58 -25.51
N VAL A 4 -3.79 -36.30 -24.72
CA VAL A 4 -2.85 -35.15 -24.88
C VAL A 4 -1.65 -35.42 -23.96
N ARG A 5 -0.78 -36.37 -24.30
CA ARG A 5 0.49 -36.58 -23.57
C ARG A 5 1.60 -37.12 -24.47
N ASP A 6 1.76 -36.60 -25.68
CA ASP A 6 2.85 -37.03 -26.58
C ASP A 6 3.33 -35.96 -27.58
N GLN A 7 3.18 -34.66 -27.32
CA GLN A 7 3.69 -33.61 -28.25
C GLN A 7 4.32 -32.39 -27.56
N LEU A 8 5.16 -32.59 -26.53
CA LEU A 8 5.93 -31.49 -25.93
C LEU A 8 7.38 -31.87 -25.53
N GLU A 9 7.96 -32.86 -26.18
CA GLU A 9 9.42 -33.09 -26.19
C GLU A 9 9.88 -33.17 -27.64
N ILE A 10 10.30 -32.03 -28.20
CA ILE A 10 11.29 -31.83 -29.29
C ILE A 10 11.20 -30.33 -29.65
N GLU A 11 12.09 -29.52 -29.06
CA GLU A 11 12.72 -28.30 -29.61
C GLU A 11 13.34 -27.45 -28.48
N LEU A 12 14.31 -28.03 -27.78
CA LEU A 12 15.25 -27.31 -26.92
C LEU A 12 16.66 -27.87 -27.10
N VAL A 13 17.13 -27.92 -28.35
CA VAL A 13 18.55 -28.09 -28.71
C VAL A 13 18.81 -27.31 -30.01
N LYS A 14 19.80 -26.41 -29.98
CA LYS A 14 20.20 -25.34 -30.93
C LYS A 14 19.72 -23.99 -30.39
N ASP A 15 20.55 -23.09 -29.88
CA ASP A 15 21.79 -22.62 -30.49
C ASP A 15 22.74 -22.08 -29.41
N SER A 16 23.90 -22.72 -29.26
CA SER A 16 25.02 -22.27 -28.45
C SER A 16 26.26 -22.28 -29.35
N SER A 17 26.51 -21.17 -30.04
CA SER A 17 27.74 -20.97 -30.82
C SER A 17 27.96 -19.49 -31.13
N SER A 18 28.59 -18.76 -30.22
CA SER A 18 29.66 -17.80 -30.57
C SER A 18 30.35 -17.31 -29.30
N ARG A 19 31.57 -17.80 -29.09
CA ARG A 19 32.54 -17.32 -28.10
C ARG A 19 33.76 -16.81 -28.87
N GLY A 20 34.36 -15.73 -28.38
CA GLY A 20 35.61 -15.13 -28.86
C GLY A 20 35.72 -13.73 -28.24
N ASP A 21 36.15 -13.61 -26.99
CA ASP A 21 37.54 -13.54 -26.49
C ASP A 21 38.05 -12.10 -26.45
N ILE A 22 38.42 -11.63 -25.25
CA ILE A 22 39.72 -11.01 -24.92
C ILE A 22 39.80 -10.84 -23.39
N GLU A 23 40.92 -11.32 -22.84
CA GLU A 23 41.33 -11.42 -21.44
C GLU A 23 41.83 -10.10 -20.82
N ASP A 24 41.77 -10.11 -19.48
CA ASP A 24 42.70 -9.57 -18.48
C ASP A 24 43.08 -8.08 -18.43
N GLN A 25 42.67 -7.44 -17.32
CA GLN A 25 43.60 -6.92 -16.30
C GLN A 25 42.87 -6.53 -15.00
N LEU A 26 43.26 -7.15 -13.89
CA LEU A 26 43.04 -6.70 -12.49
C LEU A 26 44.32 -5.96 -12.03
N PRO A 27 44.27 -4.98 -11.09
CA PRO A 27 44.11 -5.33 -9.67
C PRO A 27 43.44 -4.30 -8.71
N VAL A 28 42.82 -4.86 -7.67
CA VAL A 28 42.90 -4.54 -6.22
C VAL A 28 42.78 -3.08 -5.73
N GLY A 29 41.82 -2.83 -4.82
CA GLY A 29 41.94 -1.78 -3.80
C GLY A 29 40.64 -1.23 -3.19
N SER A 30 40.16 -1.86 -2.11
CA SER A 30 39.54 -1.27 -0.90
C SER A 30 39.00 0.18 -0.91
N ASN A 31 37.71 0.38 -0.65
CA ASN A 31 37.16 0.90 0.63
C ASN A 31 35.73 1.45 0.48
N GLU A 32 34.98 1.29 1.56
CA GLU A 32 33.67 1.90 1.85
C GLU A 32 33.62 3.40 1.51
N LEU A 33 32.50 3.88 0.96
CA LEU A 33 32.13 5.28 1.08
C LEU A 33 30.61 5.47 1.14
N TYR A 34 30.20 6.09 2.24
CA TYR A 34 28.90 6.70 2.49
C TYR A 34 28.48 7.63 1.34
N ARG A 35 27.21 7.58 0.92
CA ARG A 35 26.62 8.58 0.02
C ARG A 35 26.20 9.81 0.83
N GLU A 36 26.85 10.94 0.58
CA GLU A 36 26.36 12.28 0.89
C GLU A 36 25.45 12.82 -0.25
N PRO A 37 24.50 13.74 0.05
CA PRO A 37 23.55 14.32 -0.90
C PRO A 37 24.18 15.45 -1.76
N PRO A 38 23.57 15.82 -2.90
CA PRO A 38 24.18 16.73 -3.87
C PRO A 38 24.18 18.20 -3.40
N HIS A 39 25.30 18.86 -3.71
CA HIS A 39 25.60 20.26 -3.43
C HIS A 39 24.67 21.26 -4.13
N VAL A 40 24.20 22.23 -3.35
CA VAL A 40 23.66 23.54 -3.77
C VAL A 40 24.84 24.46 -4.13
N PRO A 41 24.81 25.25 -5.23
CA PRO A 41 25.79 26.31 -5.42
C PRO A 41 25.42 27.53 -4.55
N GLU A 42 26.36 27.92 -3.68
CA GLU A 42 26.29 29.07 -2.79
C GLU A 42 26.20 30.42 -3.54
N ALA A 43 25.33 31.28 -3.02
CA ALA A 43 25.29 32.70 -3.26
C ALA A 43 26.42 33.43 -2.50
N VAL A 44 26.89 34.54 -3.05
CA VAL A 44 27.72 35.54 -2.35
C VAL A 44 27.12 36.94 -2.60
N PRO A 45 27.14 37.84 -1.61
CA PRO A 45 25.96 38.63 -1.22
C PRO A 45 26.08 40.11 -1.58
N LEU A 46 25.02 40.90 -1.31
CA LEU A 46 25.18 42.23 -0.68
C LEU A 46 23.84 42.74 -0.10
N LEU A 47 23.91 43.16 1.15
CA LEU A 47 22.83 43.63 2.01
C LEU A 47 22.95 45.16 2.17
N GLY A 48 21.79 45.84 2.11
CA GLY A 48 21.50 47.14 2.77
C GLY A 48 21.89 48.40 1.99
N ALA A 49 21.19 49.52 2.06
CA ALA A 49 19.91 49.91 2.66
C ALA A 49 19.67 51.40 2.28
N LEU A 50 18.40 51.79 2.09
CA LEU A 50 17.76 53.09 2.40
C LEU A 50 18.54 54.41 2.08
N THR A 51 17.97 55.34 1.31
CA THR A 51 17.04 56.36 1.86
C THR A 51 16.40 57.22 0.76
N ASN A 52 15.19 57.71 1.08
CA ASN A 52 14.32 58.62 0.34
C ASN A 52 14.98 59.90 -0.21
N ASN A 53 14.43 60.45 -1.31
CA ASN A 53 13.82 61.79 -1.28
C ASN A 53 12.97 62.13 -2.52
N ASN A 54 11.89 62.86 -2.26
CA ASN A 54 10.87 63.37 -3.17
C ASN A 54 11.38 64.49 -4.10
N ALA A 55 10.73 64.64 -5.27
CA ALA A 55 9.88 65.79 -5.65
C ALA A 55 10.00 66.23 -7.14
N ALA A 56 8.85 66.13 -7.83
CA ALA A 56 8.24 67.01 -8.84
C ALA A 56 9.09 67.77 -9.88
N THR A 57 8.73 67.68 -11.17
CA THR A 57 7.89 68.69 -11.86
C THR A 57 7.62 68.33 -13.34
N SER A 58 6.51 68.85 -13.84
CA SER A 58 5.86 68.67 -15.14
C SER A 58 6.62 69.26 -16.34
N ASN A 59 6.31 68.82 -17.56
CA ASN A 59 5.65 69.67 -18.58
C ASN A 59 5.26 68.93 -19.87
N LEU A 60 4.09 69.34 -20.37
CA LEU A 60 3.44 69.05 -21.65
C LEU A 60 4.32 69.35 -22.88
N VAL A 61 4.12 68.62 -23.98
CA VAL A 61 3.87 69.13 -25.36
C VAL A 61 3.29 67.99 -26.24
N GLN A 62 2.11 68.19 -26.82
CA GLN A 62 1.68 67.71 -28.16
C GLN A 62 1.80 68.91 -29.14
N PRO A 63 1.91 68.81 -30.49
CA PRO A 63 1.09 68.02 -31.45
C PRO A 63 1.94 67.44 -32.62
N GLY A 64 1.48 66.84 -33.73
CA GLY A 64 0.25 66.99 -34.50
C GLY A 64 0.22 66.11 -35.76
N GLU A 65 -0.84 66.32 -36.54
CA GLU A 65 -1.42 65.55 -37.65
C GLU A 65 -0.59 65.52 -38.96
N HIS A 66 -0.82 64.48 -39.79
CA HIS A 66 -1.17 64.51 -41.24
C HIS A 66 -0.94 63.10 -41.85
N ASN A 67 -1.97 62.34 -42.24
CA ASN A 67 -2.84 62.38 -43.44
C ASN A 67 -2.25 61.75 -44.72
N TYR A 68 -2.91 60.65 -45.12
CA TYR A 68 -3.32 60.19 -46.46
C TYR A 68 -2.24 59.78 -47.50
N THR A 69 -2.32 58.52 -47.96
CA THR A 69 -2.80 58.05 -49.30
C THR A 69 -1.64 57.79 -50.23
N GLU A 70 -1.64 56.88 -51.21
CA GLU A 70 -2.41 55.71 -51.66
C GLU A 70 -1.74 55.38 -53.03
N THR A 71 -1.95 54.17 -53.57
CA THR A 71 -1.65 53.74 -54.97
C THR A 71 -0.17 53.52 -55.33
N GLY A 72 0.25 52.49 -56.07
CA GLY A 72 -0.45 51.50 -56.89
C GLY A 72 0.22 51.43 -58.28
N ASP A 73 0.73 50.24 -58.66
CA ASP A 73 0.95 49.71 -60.03
C ASP A 73 2.00 50.41 -60.93
N ALA A 74 2.64 49.84 -61.96
CA ALA A 74 3.00 48.50 -62.45
C ALA A 74 3.84 48.73 -63.75
N GLU A 75 4.79 47.85 -64.08
CA GLU A 75 5.32 47.52 -65.45
C GLU A 75 5.99 48.65 -66.31
N ALA A 76 6.97 48.49 -67.23
CA ALA A 76 7.83 47.42 -67.73
C ALA A 76 8.95 48.04 -68.65
N ARG A 77 10.09 47.33 -68.75
CA ARG A 77 11.07 47.18 -69.90
C ARG A 77 11.42 48.37 -70.81
N THR A 78 12.73 48.70 -70.97
CA THR A 78 13.58 48.44 -72.18
C THR A 78 15.07 48.82 -71.97
N MET A 79 15.95 48.19 -72.75
CA MET A 79 17.44 48.20 -72.71
C MET A 79 18.10 49.47 -73.28
N ALA A 80 19.30 49.82 -72.78
CA ALA A 80 20.44 50.32 -73.57
C ALA A 80 21.77 50.31 -72.76
N GLU A 81 22.84 49.90 -73.43
CA GLU A 81 24.19 49.66 -72.91
C GLU A 81 25.01 50.93 -72.63
N SER A 82 25.85 50.86 -71.58
CA SER A 82 27.32 51.03 -71.64
C SER A 82 27.90 51.89 -70.51
N ASN A 83 29.06 51.42 -70.06
CA ASN A 83 30.11 52.10 -69.28
C ASN A 83 30.03 51.99 -67.76
N GLY A 84 30.68 50.93 -67.25
CA GLY A 84 31.93 51.13 -66.52
C GLY A 84 31.82 51.48 -65.04
N VAL A 85 31.74 50.42 -64.23
CA VAL A 85 32.45 50.27 -62.94
C VAL A 85 32.33 51.45 -61.96
N HIS A 86 31.33 51.36 -61.10
CA HIS A 86 31.58 51.21 -59.67
C HIS A 86 30.32 50.62 -59.02
N ASP A 87 30.30 49.29 -58.93
CA ASP A 87 29.51 48.59 -57.93
C ASP A 87 30.00 49.04 -56.55
N THR A 88 29.40 50.10 -56.02
CA THR A 88 29.11 50.14 -54.58
C THR A 88 27.78 49.44 -54.39
N ALA A 89 27.77 48.12 -54.68
CA ALA A 89 26.96 47.23 -53.88
C ALA A 89 27.41 47.49 -52.45
N ILE A 90 26.58 48.17 -51.67
CA ILE A 90 26.69 48.11 -50.22
C ILE A 90 26.59 46.62 -49.95
N MET A 91 27.74 45.98 -49.73
CA MET A 91 27.84 44.66 -49.16
C MET A 91 27.22 44.84 -47.78
N ILE A 92 25.89 44.68 -47.73
CA ILE A 92 25.18 44.40 -46.49
C ILE A 92 25.93 43.17 -46.01
N GLY A 93 26.83 43.35 -45.03
CA GLY A 93 27.57 42.21 -44.51
C GLY A 93 26.54 41.17 -44.09
N ASP A 94 26.84 39.88 -44.24
CA ASP A 94 25.90 38.80 -43.94
C ASP A 94 25.13 39.03 -42.61
N GLU A 95 25.78 39.67 -41.63
CA GLU A 95 25.21 40.12 -40.35
C GLU A 95 24.01 41.08 -40.47
N GLN A 96 24.04 42.06 -41.38
CA GLN A 96 22.97 43.04 -41.59
C GLN A 96 21.81 42.45 -42.39
N GLU A 97 22.08 41.51 -43.30
CA GLU A 97 21.04 40.75 -43.99
C GLU A 97 20.34 39.81 -43.01
N ILE A 98 21.11 39.13 -42.15
CA ILE A 98 20.58 38.32 -41.05
C ILE A 98 19.75 39.19 -40.10
N ALA A 99 20.21 40.38 -39.72
CA ALA A 99 19.46 41.30 -38.87
C ALA A 99 18.13 41.73 -39.53
N TYR A 100 18.12 42.06 -40.82
CA TYR A 100 16.90 42.41 -41.54
C TYR A 100 15.92 41.23 -41.64
N LEU A 101 16.42 40.01 -41.91
CA LEU A 101 15.62 38.79 -41.93
C LEU A 101 15.05 38.44 -40.55
N ILE A 102 15.82 38.66 -39.47
CA ILE A 102 15.34 38.50 -38.10
C ILE A 102 14.29 39.57 -37.79
N GLN A 103 14.54 40.84 -38.14
CA GLN A 103 13.61 41.96 -37.93
C GLN A 103 12.26 41.70 -38.62
N GLY A 104 12.27 41.12 -39.82
CA GLY A 104 11.06 40.70 -40.53
C GLY A 104 10.33 39.51 -39.88
N LYS A 105 11.01 38.73 -39.03
CA LYS A 105 10.43 37.60 -38.26
C LYS A 105 10.04 37.99 -36.83
N LEU A 106 10.42 39.18 -36.35
CA LEU A 106 10.08 39.64 -35.00
C LEU A 106 8.57 39.91 -34.91
N CYS A 107 7.90 39.20 -34.00
CA CYS A 107 6.51 39.46 -33.67
C CYS A 107 6.43 40.60 -32.65
N GLN A 108 5.76 41.70 -33.03
CA GLN A 108 5.59 42.90 -32.17
C GLN A 108 4.42 42.78 -31.19
N GLN A 109 3.59 41.76 -31.36
CA GLN A 109 2.46 41.44 -30.48
C GLN A 109 2.67 40.04 -29.91
N ALA A 110 2.32 39.86 -28.63
CA ALA A 110 2.23 38.52 -28.06
C ALA A 110 1.16 37.73 -28.83
N PRO A 111 1.39 36.43 -29.11
CA PRO A 111 0.36 35.58 -29.71
C PRO A 111 -0.92 35.66 -28.88
N THR A 112 -2.05 35.99 -29.51
CA THR A 112 -3.36 36.06 -28.85
C THR A 112 -3.79 34.65 -28.42
N GLN A 113 -3.58 34.30 -27.16
CA GLN A 113 -3.92 32.98 -26.59
C GLN A 113 -5.43 32.74 -26.33
N SER A 114 -6.29 33.72 -26.63
CA SER A 114 -7.68 33.72 -26.15
C SER A 114 -8.62 32.74 -26.86
N GLU A 115 -8.39 32.39 -28.12
CA GLU A 115 -9.31 31.52 -28.90
C GLU A 115 -8.72 30.15 -29.27
N CYS A 116 -7.41 29.98 -29.13
CA CYS A 116 -6.73 28.72 -29.42
C CYS A 116 -7.03 27.67 -28.33
N SER A 117 -7.47 26.49 -28.75
CA SER A 117 -7.83 25.39 -27.84
C SER A 117 -7.46 24.00 -28.35
N ILE A 118 -7.10 23.87 -29.62
CA ILE A 118 -6.72 22.62 -30.26
C ILE A 118 -5.25 22.72 -30.67
N PHE A 119 -4.40 21.85 -30.12
CA PHE A 119 -2.95 21.93 -30.36
C PHE A 119 -2.32 20.54 -30.31
N ARG A 120 -1.16 20.40 -30.96
CA ARG A 120 -0.35 19.19 -30.84
C ARG A 120 0.32 19.16 -29.47
N VAL A 121 0.25 18.00 -28.84
CA VAL A 121 0.88 17.72 -27.56
C VAL A 121 2.40 17.72 -27.73
N PRO A 122 3.14 18.57 -26.99
CA PRO A 122 4.59 18.59 -27.05
C PRO A 122 5.23 17.26 -26.64
N ASN A 123 6.40 16.95 -27.19
CA ASN A 123 7.11 15.69 -26.94
C ASN A 123 7.38 15.40 -25.46
N ILE A 124 7.57 16.44 -24.65
CA ILE A 124 7.80 16.29 -23.21
C ILE A 124 6.61 15.62 -22.52
N LEU A 125 5.38 16.00 -22.85
CA LEU A 125 4.15 15.40 -22.29
C LEU A 125 3.80 14.05 -22.93
N ARG A 126 4.41 13.71 -24.09
CA ARG A 126 4.21 12.44 -24.78
C ARG A 126 5.06 11.30 -24.22
N ARG A 127 6.21 11.58 -23.62
CA ARG A 127 7.23 10.56 -23.28
C ARG A 127 6.74 9.44 -22.36
N HIS A 128 5.68 9.69 -21.58
CA HIS A 128 5.10 8.71 -20.67
C HIS A 128 3.86 7.99 -21.22
N GLY A 129 3.47 8.26 -22.47
CA GLY A 129 2.33 7.65 -23.15
C GLY A 129 2.24 8.10 -24.61
N GLU A 130 3.21 7.74 -25.45
CA GLU A 130 3.37 8.29 -26.81
C GLU A 130 2.13 8.11 -27.71
N ASN A 131 1.45 6.96 -27.57
CA ASN A 131 0.27 6.62 -28.35
C ASN A 131 -1.04 7.19 -27.78
N ALA A 132 -1.02 7.79 -26.58
CA ALA A 132 -2.25 8.25 -25.91
C ALA A 132 -2.90 9.48 -26.58
N PHE A 133 -2.25 10.08 -27.58
CA PHE A 133 -2.70 11.31 -28.25
C PHE A 133 -2.92 11.13 -29.76
N VAL A 134 -2.72 9.93 -30.29
CA VAL A 134 -2.79 9.64 -31.73
C VAL A 134 -3.99 8.73 -32.00
N PRO A 135 -4.92 9.11 -32.89
CA PRO A 135 -6.08 8.27 -33.20
C PRO A 135 -5.68 6.97 -33.89
N ASP A 136 -6.46 5.92 -33.64
CA ASP A 136 -6.20 4.56 -34.16
C ASP A 136 -7.13 4.16 -35.31
N VAL A 137 -8.37 4.65 -35.30
CA VAL A 137 -9.43 4.27 -36.25
C VAL A 137 -9.85 5.45 -37.12
N ILE A 138 -10.07 6.63 -36.52
CA ILE A 138 -10.66 7.77 -37.23
C ILE A 138 -9.94 9.09 -36.99
N SER A 139 -9.57 9.76 -38.07
CA SER A 139 -9.12 11.16 -38.04
C SER A 139 -10.29 12.12 -38.15
N ILE A 140 -10.28 13.11 -37.27
CA ILE A 140 -11.19 14.25 -37.19
C ILE A 140 -10.35 15.52 -37.19
N GLY A 141 -10.70 16.44 -38.08
CA GLY A 141 -9.98 17.70 -38.23
C GLY A 141 -8.59 17.53 -38.86
N PRO A 142 -7.81 18.62 -38.92
CA PRO A 142 -6.68 18.74 -39.83
C PRO A 142 -5.40 18.03 -39.40
N PHE A 143 -5.17 17.80 -38.11
CA PHE A 143 -3.87 17.30 -37.62
C PHE A 143 -3.55 15.86 -38.01
N HIS A 144 -4.56 14.99 -38.12
CA HIS A 144 -4.38 13.60 -38.53
C HIS A 144 -4.97 13.28 -39.91
N HIS A 145 -5.52 14.29 -40.58
CA HIS A 145 -6.14 14.12 -41.89
C HIS A 145 -5.14 13.63 -42.95
N GLY A 146 -5.59 12.70 -43.80
CA GLY A 146 -4.76 12.12 -44.87
C GLY A 146 -3.77 11.07 -44.39
N SER A 147 -3.79 10.69 -43.11
CA SER A 147 -2.98 9.60 -42.58
C SER A 147 -3.37 8.27 -43.23
N LYS A 148 -2.38 7.56 -43.79
CA LYS A 148 -2.60 6.28 -44.49
C LYS A 148 -3.26 5.22 -43.60
N LYS A 149 -2.95 5.22 -42.29
CA LYS A 149 -3.51 4.24 -41.34
C LYS A 149 -5.00 4.47 -41.04
N LEU A 150 -5.51 5.69 -41.24
CA LEU A 150 -6.89 6.10 -40.91
C LEU A 150 -7.80 6.21 -42.15
N GLN A 151 -7.23 6.05 -43.35
CA GLN A 151 -7.93 6.25 -44.62
C GLN A 151 -9.16 5.34 -44.80
N ALA A 152 -9.17 4.17 -44.15
CA ALA A 152 -10.30 3.24 -44.22
C ALA A 152 -11.62 3.89 -43.75
N MET A 153 -11.56 4.75 -42.73
CA MET A 153 -12.75 5.39 -42.17
C MET A 153 -13.25 6.60 -42.96
N GLU A 154 -12.48 7.15 -43.89
CA GLU A 154 -12.92 8.29 -44.72
C GLU A 154 -14.16 7.96 -45.56
N LYS A 155 -14.26 6.72 -46.07
CA LYS A 155 -15.47 6.25 -46.77
C LYS A 155 -16.67 6.13 -45.85
N CYS A 156 -16.44 5.68 -44.62
CA CYS A 156 -17.49 5.57 -43.60
C CYS A 156 -18.01 6.97 -43.22
N LYS A 157 -17.14 7.98 -43.07
CA LYS A 157 -17.54 9.36 -42.80
C LYS A 157 -18.48 9.92 -43.88
N LEU A 158 -18.15 9.69 -45.16
CA LEU A 158 -19.03 10.09 -46.27
C LEU A 158 -20.38 9.34 -46.26
N TRP A 159 -20.39 8.06 -45.88
CA TRP A 159 -21.63 7.30 -45.73
C TRP A 159 -22.49 7.81 -44.56
N TYR A 160 -21.88 8.22 -43.45
CA TYR A 160 -22.58 8.86 -42.33
C TYR A 160 -23.15 10.23 -42.72
N LEU A 161 -22.39 11.04 -43.47
CA LEU A 161 -22.89 12.29 -44.04
C LEU A 161 -24.11 12.04 -44.94
N HIS A 162 -24.05 11.05 -45.83
CA HIS A 162 -25.19 10.66 -46.66
C HIS A 162 -26.39 10.20 -45.82
N SER A 163 -26.15 9.40 -44.78
CA SER A 163 -27.20 8.96 -43.84
C SER A 163 -27.87 10.13 -43.13
N LEU A 164 -27.08 11.12 -42.67
CA LEU A 164 -27.57 12.32 -42.02
C LEU A 164 -28.40 13.19 -42.98
N LEU A 165 -27.95 13.36 -44.22
CA LEU A 165 -28.69 14.09 -45.25
C LEU A 165 -30.03 13.40 -45.58
N ASN A 166 -30.06 12.07 -45.62
CA ASN A 166 -31.28 11.31 -45.89
C ASN A 166 -32.33 11.40 -44.77
N ARG A 167 -31.95 11.82 -43.56
CA ARG A 167 -32.94 12.14 -42.51
C ARG A 167 -33.83 13.31 -42.92
N ALA A 168 -33.29 14.24 -43.73
CA ALA A 168 -33.97 15.41 -44.31
C ALA A 168 -35.04 16.08 -43.41
N PRO A 169 -34.73 16.42 -42.13
CA PRO A 169 -35.73 16.95 -41.20
C PRO A 169 -36.24 18.34 -41.56
N THR A 170 -35.47 19.12 -42.33
CA THR A 170 -35.83 20.49 -42.74
C THR A 170 -35.35 20.77 -44.17
N GLU A 171 -35.91 21.79 -44.82
CA GLU A 171 -35.41 22.27 -46.13
C GLU A 171 -33.96 22.77 -46.08
N LYS A 172 -33.46 23.11 -44.88
CA LYS A 172 -32.06 23.54 -44.66
C LYS A 172 -31.09 22.36 -44.52
N THR A 173 -31.59 21.13 -44.43
CA THR A 173 -30.77 19.92 -44.36
C THR A 173 -30.29 19.54 -45.77
N SER A 174 -29.36 20.33 -46.31
CA SER A 174 -28.71 20.05 -47.59
C SER A 174 -27.21 20.24 -47.49
N LEU A 175 -26.46 19.50 -48.31
CA LEU A 175 -25.00 19.59 -48.36
C LEU A 175 -24.54 21.03 -48.68
N GLN A 176 -25.25 21.70 -49.59
CA GLN A 176 -24.94 23.09 -49.95
C GLN A 176 -25.09 24.03 -48.75
N CYS A 177 -26.19 23.92 -48.00
CA CYS A 177 -26.39 24.73 -46.80
C CYS A 177 -25.30 24.44 -45.74
N PHE A 178 -24.89 23.19 -45.54
CA PHE A 178 -23.81 22.87 -44.59
C PHE A 178 -22.48 23.51 -45.00
N VAL A 179 -22.11 23.41 -46.28
CA VAL A 179 -20.87 24.00 -46.81
C VAL A 179 -20.89 25.53 -46.71
N GLU A 180 -22.02 26.18 -47.00
CA GLU A 180 -22.16 27.63 -46.86
C GLU A 180 -22.08 28.07 -45.39
N ALA A 181 -22.77 27.38 -44.49
CA ALA A 181 -22.80 27.70 -43.07
C ALA A 181 -21.43 27.51 -42.42
N VAL A 182 -20.80 26.34 -42.59
CA VAL A 182 -19.46 26.06 -42.05
C VAL A 182 -18.40 26.91 -42.75
N GLY A 183 -18.55 27.17 -44.05
CA GLY A 183 -17.66 28.06 -44.82
C GLY A 183 -17.67 29.51 -44.36
N SER A 184 -18.74 29.96 -43.68
CA SER A 184 -18.79 31.27 -43.02
C SER A 184 -18.05 31.31 -41.68
N LEU A 185 -17.84 30.15 -41.05
CA LEU A 185 -17.14 29.99 -39.78
C LEU A 185 -15.64 29.70 -39.95
N GLU A 186 -15.13 29.58 -41.18
CA GLU A 186 -13.77 29.11 -41.48
C GLU A 186 -12.69 29.85 -40.70
N GLN A 187 -12.72 31.18 -40.71
CA GLN A 187 -11.68 31.99 -40.07
C GLN A 187 -11.58 31.69 -38.57
N HIS A 188 -12.73 31.73 -37.88
CA HIS A 188 -12.81 31.37 -36.47
C HIS A 188 -12.37 29.92 -36.22
N CYS A 189 -12.75 28.98 -37.09
CA CYS A 189 -12.34 27.58 -36.94
C CYS A 189 -10.82 27.41 -37.05
N ARG A 190 -10.14 28.19 -37.92
CA ARG A 190 -8.67 28.17 -38.05
C ARG A 190 -8.00 28.75 -36.82
N GLU A 191 -8.56 29.82 -36.24
CA GLU A 191 -8.06 30.47 -35.03
C GLU A 191 -8.15 29.59 -33.77
N CYS A 192 -9.00 28.55 -33.79
CA CYS A 192 -9.05 27.55 -32.73
C CYS A 192 -7.81 26.62 -32.68
N TYR A 193 -7.05 26.51 -33.76
CA TYR A 193 -5.85 25.66 -33.84
C TYR A 193 -4.58 26.46 -33.57
N ALA A 194 -3.66 25.89 -32.77
CA ALA A 194 -2.39 26.55 -32.45
C ALA A 194 -1.42 26.66 -33.62
N GLU A 195 -1.50 25.72 -34.56
CA GLU A 195 -0.64 25.66 -35.73
C GLU A 195 -1.36 26.19 -36.97
N GLU A 196 -0.62 26.83 -37.87
CA GLU A 196 -1.17 27.24 -39.16
C GLU A 196 -1.55 26.00 -39.98
N ILE A 197 -2.82 25.94 -40.37
CA ILE A 197 -3.35 24.81 -41.14
C ILE A 197 -3.08 25.02 -42.63
N ASP A 198 -2.08 24.32 -43.15
CA ASP A 198 -1.66 24.31 -44.57
C ASP A 198 -2.67 23.54 -45.46
N HIS A 199 -3.91 24.00 -45.47
CA HIS A 199 -4.99 23.50 -46.33
C HIS A 199 -5.71 24.69 -46.94
N ASN A 200 -5.96 24.62 -48.26
CA ASN A 200 -6.80 25.61 -48.91
C ASN A 200 -8.23 25.59 -48.34
N ARG A 201 -8.94 26.71 -48.50
CA ARG A 201 -10.32 26.90 -48.01
C ARG A 201 -11.25 25.74 -48.34
N LYS A 202 -11.23 25.26 -49.59
CA LYS A 202 -12.14 24.21 -50.06
C LYS A 202 -11.94 22.92 -49.27
N LYS A 203 -10.70 22.46 -49.18
CA LYS A 203 -10.35 21.23 -48.47
C LYS A 203 -10.59 21.34 -46.96
N PHE A 204 -10.35 22.51 -46.38
CA PHE A 204 -10.60 22.76 -44.96
C PHE A 204 -12.11 22.70 -44.64
N VAL A 205 -12.95 23.41 -45.40
CA VAL A 205 -14.40 23.43 -45.18
C VAL A 205 -15.02 22.04 -45.44
N GLU A 206 -14.58 21.34 -46.49
CA GLU A 206 -15.00 19.96 -46.77
C GLU A 206 -14.74 19.06 -45.56
N MET A 207 -13.54 19.11 -44.99
CA MET A 207 -13.15 18.34 -43.82
C MET A 207 -14.05 18.65 -42.60
N MET A 208 -14.25 19.94 -42.28
CA MET A 208 -15.09 20.35 -41.16
C MET A 208 -16.54 19.84 -41.31
N VAL A 209 -17.10 19.90 -42.52
CA VAL A 209 -18.46 19.43 -42.80
C VAL A 209 -18.56 17.91 -42.69
N VAL A 210 -17.67 17.18 -43.36
CA VAL A 210 -17.69 15.71 -43.38
C VAL A 210 -17.48 15.14 -41.97
N ASP A 211 -16.47 15.65 -41.26
CA ASP A 211 -16.12 15.17 -39.92
C ASP A 211 -17.19 15.57 -38.89
N GLY A 212 -17.70 16.81 -38.96
CA GLY A 212 -18.78 17.27 -38.08
C GLY A 212 -20.08 16.51 -38.28
N CYS A 213 -20.45 16.21 -39.53
CA CYS A 213 -21.62 15.40 -39.85
C CYS A 213 -21.45 13.95 -39.38
N PHE A 214 -20.25 13.38 -39.52
CA PHE A 214 -19.96 12.06 -38.98
C PHE A 214 -20.20 12.01 -37.47
N ILE A 215 -19.65 12.97 -36.70
CA ILE A 215 -19.80 13.02 -35.25
C ILE A 215 -21.29 13.11 -34.86
N ILE A 216 -22.05 14.01 -35.48
CA ILE A 216 -23.48 14.20 -35.15
C ILE A 216 -24.29 12.93 -35.46
N GLU A 217 -24.07 12.32 -36.63
CA GLU A 217 -24.82 11.12 -37.00
C GLU A 217 -24.40 9.91 -36.17
N PHE A 218 -23.11 9.80 -35.81
CA PHE A 218 -22.62 8.81 -34.87
C PHE A 218 -23.34 8.92 -33.53
N LEU A 219 -23.32 10.08 -32.88
CA LEU A 219 -24.00 10.31 -31.60
C LEU A 219 -25.50 9.97 -31.66
N ARG A 220 -26.18 10.35 -32.75
CA ARG A 220 -27.61 10.04 -32.93
C ARG A 220 -27.92 8.57 -33.14
N LYS A 221 -27.05 7.84 -33.84
CA LYS A 221 -27.21 6.39 -34.03
C LYS A 221 -26.85 5.63 -32.74
N ASP A 222 -25.90 6.16 -31.99
CA ASP A 222 -25.45 5.62 -30.71
C ASP A 222 -26.54 5.65 -29.65
N ASN A 223 -27.35 6.73 -29.65
CA ASN A 223 -28.52 6.95 -28.79
C ASN A 223 -29.76 6.11 -29.11
N LYS A 224 -29.70 5.22 -30.10
CA LYS A 224 -30.81 4.30 -30.39
C LYS A 224 -30.77 3.09 -29.47
N SER A 225 -31.94 2.52 -29.19
CA SER A 225 -32.01 1.23 -28.51
C SER A 225 -31.41 0.12 -29.37
N ASP A 226 -30.91 -0.96 -28.75
CA ASP A 226 -30.32 -2.12 -29.45
C ASP A 226 -31.26 -2.70 -30.52
N ASP A 227 -32.57 -2.65 -30.31
CA ASP A 227 -33.59 -3.14 -31.24
C ASP A 227 -33.78 -2.22 -32.47
N GLU A 228 -33.41 -0.94 -32.36
CA GLU A 228 -33.50 0.08 -33.41
C GLU A 228 -32.18 0.33 -34.14
N GLN A 229 -31.11 -0.35 -33.70
CA GLN A 229 -29.78 -0.19 -34.26
C GLN A 229 -29.68 -0.92 -35.62
N ASP A 230 -29.09 -0.24 -36.59
CA ASP A 230 -28.89 -0.81 -37.92
C ASP A 230 -27.80 -1.89 -37.86
N LYS A 231 -28.21 -3.15 -38.01
CA LYS A 231 -27.30 -4.31 -37.96
C LYS A 231 -26.32 -4.35 -39.13
N GLU A 232 -26.57 -3.58 -40.19
CA GLU A 232 -25.66 -3.43 -41.33
C GLU A 232 -24.65 -2.28 -41.14
N ASP A 233 -24.82 -1.46 -40.10
CA ASP A 233 -23.87 -0.38 -39.79
C ASP A 233 -22.53 -0.98 -39.31
N PRO A 234 -21.41 -0.75 -40.01
CA PRO A 234 -20.12 -1.34 -39.65
C PRO A 234 -19.67 -0.96 -38.23
N VAL A 235 -19.97 0.26 -37.77
CA VAL A 235 -19.54 0.79 -36.46
C VAL A 235 -20.23 0.07 -35.32
N PHE A 236 -21.53 -0.17 -35.45
CA PHE A 236 -22.34 -0.76 -34.38
C PHE A 236 -22.44 -2.29 -34.47
N SER A 237 -22.25 -2.86 -35.66
CA SER A 237 -22.12 -4.32 -35.82
C SER A 237 -20.78 -4.87 -35.28
N THR A 238 -19.78 -4.01 -35.07
CA THR A 238 -18.45 -4.39 -34.56
C THR A 238 -18.27 -3.93 -33.11
N SER A 239 -18.31 -4.86 -32.16
CA SER A 239 -18.38 -4.55 -30.71
C SER A 239 -17.31 -3.61 -30.16
N TRP A 240 -16.08 -3.67 -30.67
CA TRP A 240 -14.98 -2.82 -30.19
C TRP A 240 -14.92 -1.45 -30.88
N MET A 241 -15.51 -1.29 -32.07
CA MET A 241 -15.32 -0.10 -32.91
C MET A 241 -16.00 1.14 -32.34
N ARG A 242 -17.19 0.97 -31.73
CA ARG A 242 -17.89 2.04 -30.99
C ARG A 242 -16.97 2.68 -29.95
N TRP A 243 -16.36 1.88 -29.08
CA TRP A 243 -15.50 2.37 -28.00
C TRP A 243 -14.23 3.02 -28.51
N GLN A 244 -13.60 2.45 -29.54
CA GLN A 244 -12.40 3.05 -30.12
C GLN A 244 -12.69 4.39 -30.81
N ILE A 245 -13.84 4.52 -31.50
CA ILE A 245 -14.28 5.80 -32.07
C ILE A 245 -14.50 6.82 -30.94
N VAL A 246 -15.19 6.44 -29.87
CA VAL A 246 -15.38 7.29 -28.68
C VAL A 246 -14.03 7.80 -28.14
N THR A 247 -13.04 6.92 -27.98
CA THR A 247 -11.70 7.31 -27.54
C THR A 247 -11.02 8.28 -28.51
N ASP A 248 -11.03 7.95 -29.82
CA ASP A 248 -10.43 8.80 -30.86
C ASP A 248 -11.08 10.18 -30.91
N LEU A 249 -12.40 10.29 -30.72
CA LEU A 249 -13.15 11.55 -30.69
C LEU A 249 -12.78 12.45 -29.50
N LEU A 250 -12.17 11.89 -28.44
CA LEU A 250 -11.79 12.62 -27.23
C LEU A 250 -10.29 12.91 -27.14
N LEU A 251 -9.52 12.61 -28.19
CA LEU A 251 -8.11 12.98 -28.26
C LEU A 251 -7.96 14.47 -28.60
N LEU A 252 -7.10 15.16 -27.89
CA LEU A 252 -6.86 16.61 -28.02
C LEU A 252 -6.40 17.01 -29.43
N GLU A 253 -5.63 16.16 -30.10
CA GLU A 253 -5.17 16.39 -31.48
C GLU A 253 -6.23 16.04 -32.55
N ASN A 254 -7.37 15.50 -32.14
CA ASN A 254 -8.40 14.94 -33.02
C ASN A 254 -9.76 15.62 -32.79
N GLN A 255 -9.76 16.95 -32.65
CA GLN A 255 -10.93 17.76 -32.29
C GLN A 255 -11.43 18.62 -33.45
N LEU A 256 -12.71 19.00 -33.40
CA LEU A 256 -13.28 20.12 -34.15
C LEU A 256 -13.71 21.24 -33.21
N PRO A 257 -13.66 22.52 -33.65
CA PRO A 257 -14.26 23.62 -32.92
C PRO A 257 -15.76 23.37 -32.66
N TRP A 258 -16.22 23.63 -31.44
CA TRP A 258 -17.60 23.39 -31.01
C TRP A 258 -18.63 24.08 -31.91
N ARG A 259 -18.32 25.28 -32.42
CA ARG A 259 -19.20 26.04 -33.32
C ARG A 259 -19.57 25.25 -34.59
N VAL A 260 -18.69 24.38 -35.08
CA VAL A 260 -18.99 23.52 -36.24
C VAL A 260 -20.07 22.51 -35.87
N LEU A 261 -19.91 21.85 -34.72
CA LEU A 261 -20.84 20.84 -34.21
C LEU A 261 -22.20 21.46 -33.88
N ASP A 262 -22.23 22.58 -33.17
CA ASP A 262 -23.46 23.30 -32.82
C ASP A 262 -24.21 23.79 -34.07
N CYS A 263 -23.49 24.36 -35.05
CA CYS A 263 -24.07 24.79 -36.32
C CYS A 263 -24.73 23.62 -37.06
N LEU A 264 -23.99 22.53 -37.31
CA LEU A 264 -24.49 21.38 -38.05
C LEU A 264 -25.59 20.63 -37.27
N PHE A 265 -25.50 20.55 -35.94
CA PHE A 265 -26.53 19.92 -35.12
C PHE A 265 -27.87 20.66 -35.24
N ASN A 266 -27.85 21.99 -35.12
CA ASN A 266 -29.04 22.82 -35.24
C ASN A 266 -29.65 22.77 -36.64
N MET A 267 -28.83 22.68 -37.69
CA MET A 267 -29.31 22.54 -39.09
C MET A 267 -29.91 21.17 -39.41
N THR A 268 -29.64 20.18 -38.58
CA THR A 268 -30.10 18.80 -38.76
C THR A 268 -31.06 18.34 -37.67
N ARG A 269 -31.52 19.26 -36.82
CA ARG A 269 -32.45 18.96 -35.74
C ARG A 269 -33.88 18.80 -36.30
N PRO A 270 -34.59 17.69 -36.01
CA PRO A 270 -36.00 17.53 -36.35
C PRO A 270 -36.88 18.62 -35.73
N ALA A 271 -37.96 19.01 -36.41
CA ALA A 271 -38.90 20.03 -35.91
C ALA A 271 -39.69 19.55 -34.67
N ASP A 272 -39.97 18.24 -34.59
CA ASP A 272 -40.74 17.60 -33.52
C ASP A 272 -39.85 17.02 -32.39
N ASP A 273 -38.56 17.40 -32.35
CA ASP A 273 -37.57 16.67 -31.57
C ASP A 273 -37.73 16.88 -30.05
N ARG A 274 -38.03 15.77 -29.35
CA ARG A 274 -37.83 15.58 -27.91
C ARG A 274 -36.41 15.09 -27.58
N GLY A 275 -35.57 14.84 -28.59
CA GLY A 275 -34.26 14.18 -28.55
C GLY A 275 -33.10 14.98 -27.96
N GLY A 276 -33.38 15.88 -27.04
CA GLY A 276 -32.35 16.57 -26.26
C GLY A 276 -31.48 17.55 -27.05
N SER A 277 -30.61 18.21 -26.33
CA SER A 277 -29.49 19.02 -26.79
C SER A 277 -28.35 18.12 -27.33
N LEU A 278 -27.37 18.72 -28.02
CA LEU A 278 -26.14 18.01 -28.41
C LEU A 278 -25.42 17.39 -27.19
N ILE A 279 -25.51 18.06 -26.03
CA ILE A 279 -24.96 17.57 -24.76
C ILE A 279 -25.66 16.30 -24.30
N ASP A 280 -26.99 16.21 -24.44
CA ASP A 280 -27.74 15.00 -24.05
C ASP A 280 -27.29 13.78 -24.89
N LEU A 281 -26.98 13.97 -26.18
CA LEU A 281 -26.46 12.90 -27.02
C LEU A 281 -25.04 12.47 -26.60
N ILE A 282 -24.22 13.43 -26.18
CA ILE A 282 -22.86 13.20 -25.67
C ILE A 282 -22.95 12.41 -24.36
N GLU A 283 -23.71 12.87 -23.36
CA GLU A 283 -23.91 12.19 -22.08
C GLU A 283 -24.28 10.70 -22.25
N TYR A 284 -25.18 10.39 -23.20
CA TYR A 284 -25.53 9.00 -23.49
C TYR A 284 -24.40 8.21 -24.15
N SER A 285 -23.70 8.82 -25.13
CA SER A 285 -22.67 8.11 -25.92
C SER A 285 -21.37 7.89 -25.14
N PHE A 286 -21.18 8.64 -24.05
CA PHE A 286 -20.01 8.61 -23.19
C PHE A 286 -20.46 8.28 -21.75
N PRO A 287 -20.78 7.00 -21.43
CA PRO A 287 -21.41 6.62 -20.17
C PRO A 287 -20.56 6.86 -18.91
N PHE A 288 -19.30 7.26 -19.06
CA PHE A 288 -18.47 7.79 -17.98
C PHE A 288 -18.81 9.25 -17.61
N ILE A 289 -19.76 9.89 -18.29
CA ILE A 289 -20.31 11.21 -17.98
C ILE A 289 -21.61 11.02 -17.19
N GLN A 290 -21.56 11.08 -15.86
CA GLN A 290 -22.75 11.41 -15.06
C GLN A 290 -22.71 12.91 -14.79
N ALA A 291 -23.47 13.70 -15.55
CA ALA A 291 -23.49 15.16 -15.41
C ALA A 291 -24.67 15.62 -14.55
N SER A 292 -24.38 16.41 -13.50
CA SER A 292 -25.41 16.94 -12.59
C SER A 292 -25.91 18.35 -12.94
N ASP A 293 -25.28 19.13 -13.84
CA ASP A 293 -25.73 20.49 -14.12
C ASP A 293 -25.45 21.00 -15.53
N LYS A 294 -26.51 21.45 -16.22
CA LYS A 294 -26.52 21.92 -17.62
C LYS A 294 -26.21 23.41 -17.73
N HIS A 295 -25.15 23.88 -17.08
CA HIS A 295 -24.81 25.29 -17.14
C HIS A 295 -23.97 25.64 -18.39
N SER A 296 -24.50 26.65 -19.08
CA SER A 296 -24.05 27.26 -20.33
C SER A 296 -22.67 27.92 -20.23
N GLU A 297 -21.60 27.14 -20.15
CA GLU A 297 -20.29 27.62 -20.63
C GLU A 297 -20.17 27.36 -22.14
N GLN A 298 -19.57 28.31 -22.86
CA GLN A 298 -19.31 28.19 -24.28
C GLN A 298 -18.18 27.17 -24.49
N HIS A 299 -18.53 25.91 -24.76
CA HIS A 299 -17.57 24.83 -25.01
C HIS A 299 -16.65 25.17 -26.19
N LYS A 300 -15.36 24.80 -26.08
CA LYS A 300 -14.37 25.02 -27.13
C LYS A 300 -14.36 23.89 -28.19
N HIS A 301 -14.44 22.64 -27.74
CA HIS A 301 -14.51 21.41 -28.55
C HIS A 301 -15.05 20.25 -27.68
N LEU A 302 -15.11 19.03 -28.23
CA LEU A 302 -15.74 17.87 -27.57
C LEU A 302 -15.03 17.47 -26.26
N LEU A 303 -13.70 17.44 -26.24
CA LEU A 303 -12.94 17.18 -25.01
C LEU A 303 -13.15 18.24 -23.91
N ASP A 304 -13.27 19.53 -24.26
CA ASP A 304 -13.59 20.60 -23.30
C ASP A 304 -15.04 20.50 -22.80
N CYS A 305 -15.97 20.09 -23.66
CA CYS A 305 -17.33 19.73 -23.25
C CYS A 305 -17.33 18.60 -22.22
N LEU A 306 -16.59 17.52 -22.49
CA LEU A 306 -16.41 16.42 -21.53
C LEU A 306 -15.84 16.91 -20.20
N LYS A 307 -14.77 17.72 -20.24
CA LYS A 307 -14.16 18.33 -19.04
C LYS A 307 -15.22 19.06 -18.20
N ASN A 308 -16.02 19.92 -18.84
CA ASN A 308 -17.04 20.71 -18.15
C ASN A 308 -18.16 19.81 -17.57
N CYS A 309 -18.60 18.79 -18.31
CA CYS A 309 -19.60 17.83 -17.82
C CYS A 309 -19.11 17.05 -16.59
N LEU A 310 -17.85 16.59 -16.60
CA LEU A 310 -17.25 15.83 -15.49
C LEU A 310 -16.96 16.68 -14.25
N ILE A 311 -16.72 17.99 -14.43
CA ILE A 311 -16.56 18.93 -13.31
C ILE A 311 -17.92 19.22 -12.65
N GLY A 312 -19.01 19.27 -13.42
CA GLY A 312 -20.35 19.60 -12.90
C GLY A 312 -20.38 20.91 -12.08
N SER A 313 -21.23 20.97 -11.07
CA SER A 313 -21.31 22.07 -10.10
C SER A 313 -20.28 21.95 -8.97
N CYS A 314 -19.02 21.69 -9.30
CA CYS A 314 -17.95 21.61 -8.30
C CYS A 314 -17.76 22.96 -7.59
N THR A 315 -18.47 23.18 -6.47
CA THR A 315 -18.34 24.34 -5.58
C THR A 315 -17.19 24.14 -4.59
N MET A 316 -16.06 23.61 -5.06
CA MET A 316 -14.85 23.57 -4.25
C MET A 316 -14.24 24.97 -4.25
N THR A 317 -14.22 25.62 -3.10
CA THR A 317 -13.52 26.89 -2.91
C THR A 317 -12.05 26.68 -3.21
N GLN A 318 -11.50 27.48 -4.14
CA GLN A 318 -10.06 27.58 -4.36
C GLN A 318 -9.38 27.84 -3.00
N PRO A 319 -8.54 26.92 -2.49
CA PRO A 319 -7.88 27.13 -1.22
C PRO A 319 -6.84 28.25 -1.37
N ASP A 320 -6.54 28.94 -0.26
CA ASP A 320 -5.43 29.89 -0.21
C ASP A 320 -4.14 29.14 -0.59
N SER A 321 -3.39 29.67 -1.56
CA SER A 321 -2.14 29.12 -2.06
C SER A 321 -1.14 28.86 -0.91
N GLY A 322 -1.13 27.65 -0.39
CA GLY A 322 -0.29 27.21 0.72
C GLY A 322 0.45 25.93 0.36
N ASP A 323 1.62 25.73 0.99
CA ASP A 323 2.32 24.45 0.95
C ASP A 323 1.40 23.33 1.45
N TRP A 324 1.30 22.25 0.69
CA TRP A 324 0.56 21.05 1.06
C TRP A 324 1.54 19.90 1.30
N ASP A 325 1.30 19.14 2.38
CA ASP A 325 2.04 17.91 2.67
C ASP A 325 1.35 16.74 1.97
N PRO A 326 2.05 15.90 1.19
CA PRO A 326 1.49 14.66 0.63
C PRO A 326 0.83 13.77 1.69
N ILE A 327 -0.26 13.09 1.32
CA ILE A 327 -0.89 12.09 2.18
C ILE A 327 -0.22 10.71 2.02
N PRO A 328 -0.26 9.84 3.05
CA PRO A 328 0.16 8.45 2.94
C PRO A 328 -0.63 7.65 1.88
N SER A 329 -0.11 6.49 1.47
CA SER A 329 -0.78 5.61 0.49
C SER A 329 -2.08 5.01 1.04
N ALA A 330 -2.95 4.49 0.18
CA ALA A 330 -4.24 3.94 0.60
C ALA A 330 -4.11 2.81 1.65
N MET A 331 -3.12 1.94 1.49
CA MET A 331 -2.79 0.91 2.49
C MET A 331 -2.35 1.54 3.82
N GLU A 332 -1.48 2.54 3.79
CA GLU A 332 -1.00 3.22 5.01
C GLU A 332 -2.12 3.97 5.73
N LEU A 333 -3.01 4.64 4.98
CA LEU A 333 -4.19 5.32 5.49
C LEU A 333 -5.17 4.34 6.15
N SER A 334 -5.43 3.21 5.50
CA SER A 334 -6.23 2.11 6.07
C SER A 334 -5.63 1.60 7.38
N GLN A 335 -4.30 1.42 7.44
CA GLN A 335 -3.57 1.06 8.67
C GLN A 335 -3.54 2.16 9.72
N ALA A 336 -3.67 3.43 9.34
CA ALA A 336 -3.81 4.57 10.24
C ALA A 336 -5.25 4.74 10.76
N GLY A 337 -6.21 3.98 10.23
CA GLY A 337 -7.61 3.94 10.66
C GLY A 337 -8.55 4.81 9.84
N VAL A 338 -8.08 5.35 8.72
CA VAL A 338 -8.93 5.98 7.72
C VAL A 338 -9.77 4.89 7.06
N LYS A 339 -11.07 5.14 6.96
CA LYS A 339 -11.99 4.27 6.23
C LYS A 339 -12.25 4.87 4.86
N PHE A 340 -12.21 4.03 3.85
CA PHE A 340 -12.60 4.38 2.49
C PHE A 340 -14.09 4.12 2.31
N LYS A 341 -14.76 4.98 1.54
CA LYS A 341 -16.14 4.76 1.10
C LYS A 341 -16.34 5.35 -0.29
N VAL A 342 -17.24 4.74 -1.05
CA VAL A 342 -17.74 5.32 -2.29
C VAL A 342 -18.47 6.63 -1.99
N GLY A 343 -18.06 7.68 -2.69
CA GLY A 343 -18.65 9.02 -2.64
C GLY A 343 -19.87 9.16 -3.56
N ASP A 344 -20.29 10.40 -3.77
CA ASP A 344 -21.33 10.73 -4.74
C ASP A 344 -20.81 10.55 -6.17
N GLU A 345 -21.59 9.92 -7.05
CA GLU A 345 -21.19 9.64 -8.44
C GLU A 345 -21.43 10.83 -9.38
N ASP A 346 -22.19 11.84 -8.93
CA ASP A 346 -22.55 13.03 -9.72
C ASP A 346 -21.34 13.89 -10.15
N ASN A 347 -20.19 13.72 -9.49
CA ASN A 347 -18.94 14.43 -9.82
C ASN A 347 -17.72 13.61 -9.42
N ILE A 348 -16.94 13.16 -10.41
CA ILE A 348 -15.74 12.31 -10.22
C ILE A 348 -14.66 12.98 -9.34
N LEU A 349 -14.66 14.31 -9.26
CA LEU A 349 -13.70 15.11 -8.49
C LEU A 349 -14.16 15.35 -7.03
N ASN A 350 -15.32 14.85 -6.62
CA ASN A 350 -15.89 15.11 -5.29
C ASN A 350 -15.26 14.22 -4.21
N VAL A 351 -14.03 14.55 -3.80
CA VAL A 351 -13.33 13.87 -2.70
C VAL A 351 -13.51 14.65 -1.41
N THR A 352 -14.00 13.98 -0.36
CA THR A 352 -14.20 14.60 0.96
C THR A 352 -13.66 13.74 2.08
N PHE A 353 -13.24 14.38 3.17
CA PHE A 353 -12.82 13.68 4.38
C PHE A 353 -13.61 14.19 5.57
N LYS A 354 -14.31 13.29 6.28
CA LYS A 354 -15.06 13.64 7.50
C LYS A 354 -14.98 12.52 8.51
N ASP A 355 -14.66 12.85 9.76
CA ASP A 355 -14.64 11.92 10.89
C ASP A 355 -13.81 10.63 10.66
N GLY A 356 -12.69 10.73 9.95
CA GLY A 356 -11.85 9.58 9.62
C GLY A 356 -12.34 8.73 8.45
N VAL A 357 -13.33 9.21 7.69
CA VAL A 357 -13.83 8.57 6.47
C VAL A 357 -13.42 9.43 5.27
N LEU A 358 -12.65 8.84 4.35
CA LEU A 358 -12.30 9.42 3.05
C LEU A 358 -13.29 8.88 2.01
N THR A 359 -14.11 9.76 1.45
CA THR A 359 -15.08 9.43 0.41
C THR A 359 -14.51 9.79 -0.95
N ILE A 360 -14.45 8.84 -1.87
CA ILE A 360 -13.99 9.02 -3.24
C ILE A 360 -15.03 8.40 -4.18
N PRO A 361 -15.49 9.11 -5.22
CA PRO A 361 -16.37 8.54 -6.24
C PRO A 361 -15.75 7.32 -6.91
N THR A 362 -16.56 6.40 -7.42
CA THR A 362 -16.04 5.23 -8.13
C THR A 362 -15.34 5.65 -9.43
N ILE A 363 -14.18 5.07 -9.68
CA ILE A 363 -13.33 5.35 -10.84
C ILE A 363 -13.19 4.05 -11.63
N SER A 364 -13.68 4.06 -12.87
CA SER A 364 -13.41 2.96 -13.82
C SER A 364 -12.16 3.27 -14.65
N ILE A 365 -11.13 2.43 -14.50
CA ILE A 365 -9.90 2.50 -15.29
C ILE A 365 -9.88 1.30 -16.25
N GLU A 366 -10.27 1.58 -17.49
CA GLU A 366 -10.33 0.64 -18.60
C GLU A 366 -9.40 1.10 -19.73
N ASP A 367 -9.11 0.22 -20.68
CA ASP A 367 -8.14 0.52 -21.75
C ASP A 367 -8.52 1.76 -22.58
N TYR A 368 -9.83 2.01 -22.76
CA TYR A 368 -10.34 3.16 -23.51
C TYR A 368 -10.48 4.44 -22.66
N THR A 369 -10.46 4.37 -21.32
CA THR A 369 -10.53 5.56 -20.44
C THR A 369 -9.16 6.15 -20.13
N ARG A 370 -8.10 5.33 -20.16
CA ARG A 370 -6.71 5.78 -19.91
C ARG A 370 -6.26 6.94 -20.83
N PRO A 371 -6.48 6.91 -22.15
CA PRO A 371 -6.11 8.03 -23.02
C PRO A 371 -6.90 9.30 -22.67
N ILE A 372 -8.18 9.16 -22.29
CA ILE A 372 -9.05 10.29 -21.97
C ILE A 372 -8.49 11.08 -20.76
N PHE A 373 -8.12 10.40 -19.67
CA PHE A 373 -7.48 11.07 -18.52
C PHE A 373 -6.22 11.84 -18.91
N ARG A 374 -5.35 11.24 -19.73
CA ARG A 374 -4.13 11.93 -20.21
C ARG A 374 -4.45 13.16 -21.05
N ASN A 375 -5.44 13.07 -21.94
CA ASN A 375 -5.85 14.19 -22.79
C ASN A 375 -6.48 15.33 -21.98
N LEU A 376 -7.30 15.02 -20.97
CA LEU A 376 -7.87 16.00 -20.05
C LEU A 376 -6.77 16.75 -19.28
N ILE A 377 -5.83 16.02 -18.69
CA ILE A 377 -4.70 16.59 -17.93
C ILE A 377 -3.85 17.47 -18.85
N VAL A 378 -3.47 16.98 -20.02
CA VAL A 378 -2.68 17.76 -20.98
C VAL A 378 -3.45 19.00 -21.42
N PHE A 379 -4.75 18.92 -21.68
CA PHE A 379 -5.55 20.08 -22.05
C PHE A 379 -5.54 21.17 -20.97
N GLU A 380 -5.58 20.82 -19.68
CA GLU A 380 -5.48 21.77 -18.58
C GLU A 380 -4.16 22.56 -18.59
N GLN A 381 -3.06 21.94 -19.01
CA GLN A 381 -1.73 22.56 -19.02
C GLN A 381 -1.62 23.75 -19.98
N PHE A 382 -2.54 23.86 -20.94
CA PHE A 382 -2.57 24.94 -21.92
C PHE A 382 -3.83 25.82 -21.79
N ASP A 383 -4.71 25.55 -20.82
CA ASP A 383 -5.88 26.40 -20.57
C ASP A 383 -5.43 27.70 -19.88
N PRO A 384 -5.63 28.89 -20.48
CA PRO A 384 -5.22 30.15 -19.87
C PRO A 384 -5.86 30.41 -18.50
N ARG A 385 -7.00 29.76 -18.21
CA ARG A 385 -7.68 29.80 -16.91
C ARG A 385 -6.89 29.14 -15.78
N LYS A 386 -5.89 28.29 -16.10
CA LYS A 386 -5.09 27.50 -15.14
C LYS A 386 -5.94 26.63 -14.21
N ASP A 387 -7.07 26.15 -14.72
CA ASP A 387 -7.98 25.27 -13.97
C ASP A 387 -7.45 23.83 -14.01
N HIS A 388 -6.55 23.51 -13.07
CA HIS A 388 -5.80 22.24 -12.97
C HIS A 388 -6.50 21.17 -12.10
N LYS A 389 -7.83 21.03 -12.23
CA LYS A 389 -8.64 20.14 -11.38
C LYS A 389 -8.35 18.66 -11.63
N PHE A 390 -8.28 18.24 -12.90
CA PHE A 390 -7.93 16.86 -13.28
C PHE A 390 -6.46 16.56 -12.97
N THR A 391 -5.58 17.54 -13.14
CA THR A 391 -4.17 17.42 -12.75
C THR A 391 -4.06 17.21 -11.24
N SER A 392 -4.77 18.00 -10.42
CA SER A 392 -4.85 17.81 -8.96
C SER A 392 -5.43 16.44 -8.59
N TYR A 393 -6.41 15.96 -9.34
CA TYR A 393 -6.98 14.62 -9.14
C TYR A 393 -6.00 13.51 -9.47
N ALA A 394 -5.23 13.65 -10.54
CA ALA A 394 -4.17 12.70 -10.87
C ALA A 394 -3.10 12.63 -9.76
N VAL A 395 -2.72 13.78 -9.17
CA VAL A 395 -1.82 13.84 -8.01
C VAL A 395 -2.42 13.14 -6.79
N LEU A 396 -3.71 13.32 -6.52
CA LEU A 396 -4.41 12.58 -5.46
C LEU A 396 -4.31 11.06 -5.68
N LEU A 397 -4.60 10.59 -6.90
CA LEU A 397 -4.57 9.16 -7.24
C LEU A 397 -3.17 8.57 -7.14
N ASP A 398 -2.15 9.30 -7.60
CA ASP A 398 -0.75 8.93 -7.47
C ASP A 398 -0.35 8.70 -6.00
N ASN A 399 -0.61 9.69 -5.13
CA ASN A 399 -0.28 9.57 -3.71
C ASN A 399 -1.03 8.41 -3.02
N LEU A 400 -2.29 8.18 -3.40
CA LEU A 400 -3.08 7.07 -2.87
C LEU A 400 -2.58 5.70 -3.38
N VAL A 401 -2.03 5.61 -4.58
CA VAL A 401 -1.73 4.34 -5.26
C VAL A 401 -0.25 4.22 -5.65
N ASN A 402 0.57 3.79 -4.69
CA ASN A 402 1.99 3.52 -4.91
C ASN A 402 2.29 2.04 -5.26
N SER A 403 1.36 1.12 -4.98
CA SER A 403 1.57 -0.31 -5.15
C SER A 403 0.29 -1.08 -5.46
N SER A 404 0.41 -2.33 -5.91
CA SER A 404 -0.75 -3.20 -6.14
C SER A 404 -1.56 -3.51 -4.88
N LYS A 405 -0.96 -3.34 -3.69
CA LYS A 405 -1.68 -3.45 -2.41
C LYS A 405 -2.60 -2.26 -2.15
N ASP A 406 -2.24 -1.07 -2.62
CA ASP A 406 -3.07 0.12 -2.51
C ASP A 406 -4.29 0.00 -3.45
N VAL A 407 -4.05 -0.48 -4.68
CA VAL A 407 -5.12 -0.81 -5.63
C VAL A 407 -6.09 -1.84 -5.02
N GLU A 408 -5.58 -2.87 -4.35
CA GLU A 408 -6.41 -3.87 -3.68
C GLU A 408 -7.35 -3.25 -2.63
N VAL A 409 -6.85 -2.33 -1.80
CA VAL A 409 -7.65 -1.67 -0.76
C VAL A 409 -8.78 -0.86 -1.38
N LEU A 410 -8.46 -0.04 -2.40
CA LEU A 410 -9.47 0.81 -3.05
C LEU A 410 -10.48 -0.01 -3.87
N LYS A 411 -10.04 -1.11 -4.48
CA LYS A 411 -10.92 -2.05 -5.20
C LYS A 411 -11.90 -2.75 -4.27
N GLN A 412 -11.44 -3.21 -3.10
CA GLN A 412 -12.30 -3.89 -2.12
C GLN A 412 -13.41 -2.99 -1.58
N GLU A 413 -13.16 -1.68 -1.53
CA GLU A 413 -14.11 -0.66 -1.05
C GLU A 413 -14.97 -0.07 -2.20
N GLY A 414 -14.83 -0.58 -3.43
CA GLY A 414 -15.61 -0.16 -4.60
C GLY A 414 -15.21 1.19 -5.20
N ILE A 415 -14.08 1.75 -4.79
CA ILE A 415 -13.57 3.04 -5.30
C ILE A 415 -12.88 2.86 -6.65
N LEU A 416 -12.14 1.76 -6.84
CA LEU A 416 -11.53 1.44 -8.12
C LEU A 416 -12.21 0.24 -8.78
N ASP A 417 -12.76 0.46 -9.97
CA ASP A 417 -13.11 -0.60 -10.91
C ASP A 417 -11.99 -0.73 -11.97
N ILE A 418 -11.47 -1.94 -12.14
CA ILE A 418 -10.26 -2.19 -12.96
C ILE A 418 -10.45 -3.38 -13.88
N SER A 419 -10.09 -3.20 -15.15
CA SER A 419 -10.07 -4.26 -16.17
C SER A 419 -8.71 -4.99 -16.28
N ALA A 420 -7.65 -4.40 -15.72
CA ALA A 420 -6.26 -4.86 -15.86
C ALA A 420 -5.65 -5.39 -14.54
N SER A 421 -4.38 -5.80 -14.58
CA SER A 421 -3.64 -6.20 -13.38
C SER A 421 -3.45 -5.00 -12.43
N LYS A 422 -3.35 -5.28 -11.13
CA LYS A 422 -3.21 -4.23 -10.11
C LYS A 422 -1.88 -3.50 -10.25
N GLU A 423 -0.84 -4.23 -10.68
CA GLU A 423 0.49 -3.72 -10.98
C GLU A 423 0.45 -2.72 -12.15
N ASP A 424 -0.27 -3.05 -13.23
CA ASP A 424 -0.41 -2.15 -14.38
C ASP A 424 -1.18 -0.88 -14.03
N ILE A 425 -2.20 -0.98 -13.18
CA ILE A 425 -2.98 0.17 -12.71
C ILE A 425 -2.13 1.09 -11.84
N ALA A 426 -1.39 0.52 -10.87
CA ALA A 426 -0.47 1.29 -10.04
C ALA A 426 0.57 2.02 -10.89
N SER A 427 1.19 1.33 -11.87
CA SER A 427 2.16 1.96 -12.78
C SER A 427 1.54 3.02 -13.69
N PHE A 428 0.28 2.85 -14.09
CA PHE A 428 -0.42 3.84 -14.91
C PHE A 428 -0.69 5.13 -14.12
N LEU A 429 -1.19 5.01 -12.89
CA LEU A 429 -1.50 6.15 -12.01
C LEU A 429 -0.23 6.91 -11.59
N ASP A 430 0.84 6.19 -11.24
CA ASP A 430 2.17 6.76 -10.93
C ASP A 430 2.73 7.64 -12.05
N ARG A 431 2.35 7.35 -13.30
CA ARG A 431 2.83 8.03 -14.50
C ARG A 431 1.80 8.95 -15.12
N LEU A 432 0.68 9.21 -14.43
CA LEU A 432 -0.47 9.87 -15.05
C LEU A 432 -0.22 11.37 -15.26
N TYR A 433 0.45 12.03 -14.31
CA TYR A 433 0.68 13.48 -14.32
C TYR A 433 2.15 13.88 -14.51
N ASN A 434 3.04 12.96 -14.88
CA ASN A 434 4.46 13.27 -15.10
C ASN A 434 4.65 14.38 -16.14
N ASP A 435 5.65 15.24 -15.90
CA ASP A 435 5.99 16.42 -16.69
C ASP A 435 4.89 17.51 -16.77
N THR A 436 3.87 17.44 -15.92
CA THR A 436 2.83 18.48 -15.79
C THR A 436 3.13 19.43 -14.64
N GLY A 437 2.66 20.68 -14.75
CA GLY A 437 2.70 21.66 -13.68
C GLY A 437 1.31 21.95 -13.14
N PHE A 438 1.23 22.35 -11.87
CA PHE A 438 0.02 22.91 -11.28
C PHE A 438 0.41 23.98 -10.27
N GLN A 439 -0.42 25.03 -10.17
CA GLN A 439 -0.20 26.13 -9.23
C GLN A 439 -1.09 25.97 -7.99
N ASP A 440 -2.37 25.65 -8.20
CA ASP A 440 -3.36 25.50 -7.13
C ASP A 440 -3.80 24.04 -7.03
N PHE A 441 -3.57 23.43 -5.88
CA PHE A 441 -3.92 22.04 -5.62
C PHE A 441 -5.32 21.93 -5.01
N LEU A 442 -6.25 21.30 -5.74
CA LEU A 442 -7.66 21.22 -5.37
C LEU A 442 -7.91 20.56 -4.00
N TYR A 443 -7.13 19.55 -3.64
CA TYR A 443 -7.37 18.73 -2.45
C TYR A 443 -6.49 19.12 -1.25
N ALA A 444 -5.96 20.35 -1.22
CA ALA A 444 -5.09 20.83 -0.14
C ALA A 444 -5.75 20.73 1.25
N ASP A 445 -7.03 21.12 1.36
CA ASP A 445 -7.78 21.03 2.61
C ASP A 445 -8.00 19.58 3.04
N VAL A 446 -8.38 18.70 2.10
CA VAL A 446 -8.55 17.26 2.36
C VAL A 446 -7.23 16.65 2.85
N TYR A 447 -6.11 17.02 2.23
CA TYR A 447 -4.77 16.57 2.65
C TYR A 447 -4.45 17.01 4.08
N SER A 448 -4.71 18.28 4.40
CA SER A 448 -4.51 18.84 5.73
C SER A 448 -5.33 18.09 6.79
N GLU A 449 -6.60 17.81 6.52
CA GLU A 449 -7.47 17.08 7.43
C GLU A 449 -7.07 15.60 7.61
N VAL A 450 -6.74 14.91 6.51
CA VAL A 450 -6.27 13.52 6.53
C VAL A 450 -4.96 13.41 7.30
N ASN A 451 -4.00 14.28 7.02
CA ASN A 451 -2.72 14.32 7.72
C ASN A 451 -2.91 14.70 9.19
N GLY A 452 -3.80 15.63 9.50
CA GLY A 452 -4.18 15.97 10.87
C GLY A 452 -4.74 14.77 11.64
N PHE A 453 -5.63 14.00 11.01
CA PHE A 453 -6.20 12.78 11.58
C PHE A 453 -5.12 11.70 11.82
N CYS A 454 -4.20 11.52 10.87
CA CYS A 454 -3.12 10.54 10.96
C CYS A 454 -2.03 10.93 11.98
N LYS A 455 -1.73 12.23 12.11
CA LYS A 455 -0.80 12.78 13.12
C LYS A 455 -1.33 12.59 14.55
N HIS A 456 -2.64 12.43 14.73
CA HIS A 456 -3.22 12.19 16.05
C HIS A 456 -2.89 10.77 16.55
N ARG A 457 -1.84 10.67 17.40
CA ARG A 457 -1.29 9.42 17.96
C ARG A 457 -2.36 8.42 18.41
N TRP A 458 -3.47 8.90 18.99
CA TRP A 458 -4.57 8.06 19.48
C TRP A 458 -5.21 7.18 18.40
N ASN A 459 -5.33 7.66 17.15
CA ASN A 459 -5.94 6.89 16.06
C ASN A 459 -5.02 5.77 15.58
N ARG A 460 -3.73 6.09 15.41
CA ARG A 460 -2.69 5.11 15.06
C ARG A 460 -2.55 4.02 16.14
N TRP A 461 -2.54 4.41 17.43
CA TRP A 461 -2.53 3.45 18.54
C TRP A 461 -3.80 2.61 18.62
N LYS A 462 -4.99 3.19 18.36
CA LYS A 462 -6.28 2.45 18.38
C LYS A 462 -6.34 1.39 17.28
N VAL A 463 -5.78 1.65 16.10
CA VAL A 463 -5.76 0.69 14.99
C VAL A 463 -4.71 -0.38 15.20
N ILE A 464 -3.51 -0.02 15.68
CA ILE A 464 -2.49 -0.98 16.11
C ILE A 464 -3.06 -1.88 17.22
N LEU A 465 -3.71 -1.31 18.24
CA LEU A 465 -4.41 -2.07 19.27
C LEU A 465 -5.46 -3.02 18.66
N LYS A 466 -6.30 -2.53 17.75
CA LYS A 466 -7.37 -3.35 17.15
C LYS A 466 -6.81 -4.48 16.25
N ARG A 467 -5.83 -4.16 15.40
CA ARG A 467 -5.21 -5.07 14.43
C ARG A 467 -4.30 -6.10 15.08
N ASP A 468 -3.50 -5.69 16.06
CA ASP A 468 -2.44 -6.53 16.63
C ASP A 468 -2.90 -7.20 17.94
N TYR A 469 -3.88 -6.62 18.66
CA TYR A 469 -4.33 -7.14 19.95
C TYR A 469 -5.83 -7.52 20.03
N PHE A 470 -6.72 -7.04 19.16
CA PHE A 470 -8.18 -7.35 19.22
C PHE A 470 -8.74 -8.07 17.98
N THR A 471 -7.90 -8.48 17.02
CA THR A 471 -8.27 -9.38 15.91
C THR A 471 -8.54 -10.81 16.39
N ASN A 472 -7.86 -11.21 17.47
CA ASN A 472 -8.11 -12.47 18.15
C ASN A 472 -9.07 -12.22 19.35
N PRO A 473 -10.28 -12.82 19.38
CA PRO A 473 -11.22 -12.63 20.48
C PRO A 473 -10.65 -13.04 21.85
N TRP A 474 -9.60 -13.86 21.88
CA TRP A 474 -8.94 -14.33 23.11
C TRP A 474 -7.98 -13.32 23.74
N THR A 475 -7.33 -12.45 22.95
CA THR A 475 -6.50 -11.35 23.48
C THR A 475 -7.34 -10.20 24.04
N ALA A 476 -8.55 -10.00 23.51
CA ALA A 476 -9.56 -9.13 24.12
C ALA A 476 -9.93 -9.59 25.53
N MET A 477 -10.17 -10.91 25.68
CA MET A 477 -10.49 -11.53 26.96
C MET A 477 -9.32 -11.50 27.95
N SER A 478 -8.06 -11.55 27.49
CA SER A 478 -6.89 -11.44 28.37
C SER A 478 -6.68 -10.02 28.91
N VAL A 479 -6.95 -8.98 28.10
CA VAL A 479 -6.94 -7.58 28.56
C VAL A 479 -8.08 -7.32 29.55
N ILE A 480 -9.30 -7.84 29.28
CA ILE A 480 -10.43 -7.77 30.21
C ILE A 480 -10.10 -8.51 31.52
N ALA A 481 -9.50 -9.69 31.46
CA ALA A 481 -9.05 -10.43 32.64
C ALA A 481 -7.98 -9.65 33.43
N ALA A 482 -7.01 -9.02 32.76
CA ALA A 482 -5.99 -8.19 33.40
C ALA A 482 -6.59 -6.93 34.06
N VAL A 483 -7.56 -6.28 33.42
CA VAL A 483 -8.29 -5.12 33.97
C VAL A 483 -9.18 -5.53 35.15
N LEU A 484 -9.85 -6.69 35.10
CA LEU A 484 -10.61 -7.24 36.23
C LEU A 484 -9.69 -7.61 37.41
N LEU A 485 -8.49 -8.14 37.13
CA LEU A 485 -7.47 -8.42 38.14
C LEU A 485 -6.89 -7.13 38.76
N LEU A 486 -6.76 -6.05 37.99
CA LEU A 486 -6.34 -4.73 38.46
C LEU A 486 -7.47 -3.99 39.22
N GLY A 487 -8.72 -4.14 38.79
CA GLY A 487 -9.91 -3.59 39.46
C GLY A 487 -10.20 -4.27 40.80
N ALA A 488 -9.78 -5.52 40.98
CA ALA A 488 -9.81 -6.20 42.28
C ALA A 488 -8.83 -5.59 43.32
N LYS A 489 -7.94 -4.66 42.92
CA LYS A 489 -6.97 -4.01 43.80
C LYS A 489 -7.46 -2.71 44.47
N THR A 490 -8.67 -2.22 44.17
CA THR A 490 -9.12 -0.89 44.67
C THR A 490 -10.23 -0.90 45.72
N LYS A 491 -10.53 -2.06 46.34
CA LYS A 491 -11.41 -2.09 47.53
C LYS A 491 -10.87 -3.00 48.64
N THR A 492 -9.80 -2.56 49.29
CA THR A 492 -9.54 -2.92 50.70
C THR A 492 -9.03 -1.70 51.44
N LYS A 493 -9.97 -0.84 51.85
CA LYS A 493 -9.75 0.11 52.94
C LYS A 493 -10.50 -0.42 54.15
N SER A 494 -9.72 -0.80 55.16
CA SER A 494 -10.04 -0.95 56.58
C SER A 494 -11.34 -1.65 56.97
N GLU A 495 -11.22 -2.86 57.55
CA GLU A 495 -11.65 -3.12 58.94
C GLU A 495 -11.20 -4.51 59.43
N SER A 496 -10.63 -4.50 60.64
CA SER A 496 -10.52 -5.55 61.68
C SER A 496 -10.36 -7.05 61.30
N ALA A 497 -9.18 -7.57 61.67
CA ALA A 497 -8.92 -8.84 62.36
C ALA A 497 -9.84 -10.06 62.09
N CYS A 498 -9.49 -10.88 61.10
CA CYS A 498 -9.47 -12.35 61.21
C CYS A 498 -8.52 -12.91 60.14
N ARG A 499 -7.83 -14.04 60.39
CA ARG A 499 -6.91 -14.71 59.44
C ARG A 499 -7.64 -15.05 58.13
N CYS A 500 -7.57 -14.18 57.13
CA CYS A 500 -8.12 -14.44 55.81
C CYS A 500 -6.99 -14.89 54.88
N SER A 501 -6.96 -16.18 54.54
CA SER A 501 -6.05 -16.72 53.53
C SER A 501 -6.25 -15.98 52.22
N SER A 502 -5.16 -15.54 51.56
CA SER A 502 -5.25 -14.96 50.22
C SER A 502 -6.08 -15.86 49.30
N LEU A 503 -6.97 -15.25 48.53
CA LEU A 503 -7.87 -15.97 47.62
C LEU A 503 -7.12 -16.59 46.43
N TRP A 504 -5.93 -16.05 46.12
CA TRP A 504 -5.15 -16.36 44.94
C TRP A 504 -3.79 -17.02 45.24
N LEU A 505 -3.16 -16.63 46.35
CA LEU A 505 -1.83 -17.13 46.71
C LEU A 505 -1.89 -18.36 47.62
N ALA A 506 -0.77 -19.08 47.71
CA ALA A 506 -0.66 -20.27 48.54
C ALA A 506 -1.04 -20.02 50.02
N PRO A 507 -1.64 -21.02 50.70
CA PRO A 507 -1.90 -20.94 52.13
C PRO A 507 -0.61 -21.04 52.96
N ASP A 508 0.40 -21.76 52.45
CA ASP A 508 1.72 -21.82 53.07
C ASP A 508 2.45 -20.46 52.96
N PRO A 509 2.91 -19.88 54.08
CA PRO A 509 3.55 -18.56 54.07
C PRO A 509 4.83 -18.47 53.23
N SER A 510 5.61 -19.55 53.15
CA SER A 510 6.89 -19.61 52.46
C SER A 510 6.66 -19.74 50.95
N LYS A 511 5.77 -20.65 50.52
CA LYS A 511 5.33 -20.76 49.12
C LYS A 511 4.69 -19.45 48.63
N ARG A 512 3.85 -18.82 49.45
CA ARG A 512 3.19 -17.54 49.12
C ARG A 512 4.17 -16.42 48.84
N TRP A 513 5.24 -16.33 49.62
CA TRP A 513 6.26 -15.30 49.39
C TRP A 513 6.98 -15.53 48.06
N GLY A 514 7.30 -16.80 47.74
CA GLY A 514 7.92 -17.16 46.47
C GLY A 514 7.05 -16.81 45.25
N GLU A 515 5.76 -17.14 45.31
CA GLU A 515 4.80 -16.77 44.26
C GLU A 515 4.74 -15.26 44.06
N LEU A 516 4.68 -14.49 45.16
CA LEU A 516 4.67 -13.04 45.09
C LEU A 516 5.97 -12.48 44.51
N PHE A 517 7.12 -13.06 44.87
CA PHE A 517 8.41 -12.68 44.29
C PHE A 517 8.42 -12.89 42.78
N PHE A 518 8.07 -14.08 42.28
CA PHE A 518 8.12 -14.37 40.84
C PHE A 518 7.14 -13.51 40.04
N LEU A 519 5.96 -13.21 40.60
CA LEU A 519 5.02 -12.27 39.99
C LEU A 519 5.59 -10.85 39.93
N CYS A 520 6.26 -10.38 40.98
CA CYS A 520 6.91 -9.08 40.99
C CYS A 520 8.18 -9.02 40.13
N TYR A 521 8.86 -10.16 39.94
CA TYR A 521 10.03 -10.28 39.08
C TYR A 521 9.64 -10.35 37.59
N THR A 522 8.43 -10.82 37.27
CA THR A 522 7.98 -10.99 35.89
C THR A 522 8.05 -9.70 35.05
N PRO A 523 7.57 -8.54 35.53
CA PRO A 523 7.73 -7.27 34.81
C PRO A 523 9.17 -6.92 34.45
N PHE A 524 10.17 -7.31 35.26
CA PHE A 524 11.57 -6.98 35.00
C PHE A 524 12.08 -7.65 33.71
N TRP A 525 11.98 -8.99 33.62
CA TRP A 525 12.50 -9.71 32.45
C TRP A 525 11.61 -9.51 31.21
N LEU A 526 10.29 -9.32 31.38
CA LEU A 526 9.40 -8.94 30.27
C LEU A 526 9.73 -7.55 29.73
N THR A 527 10.00 -6.56 30.60
CA THR A 527 10.40 -5.22 30.13
C THR A 527 11.75 -5.27 29.43
N LEU A 528 12.70 -6.05 29.96
CA LEU A 528 13.99 -6.24 29.32
C LEU A 528 13.85 -6.86 27.91
N CYS A 529 13.13 -7.99 27.80
CA CYS A 529 13.03 -8.72 26.54
C CYS A 529 12.05 -8.05 25.55
N LEU A 530 10.81 -7.80 25.97
CA LEU A 530 9.72 -7.32 25.11
C LEU A 530 9.56 -5.80 25.10
N GLY A 531 10.04 -5.09 26.13
CA GLY A 531 9.95 -3.63 26.22
C GLY A 531 11.18 -2.90 25.71
N ILE A 532 12.36 -3.55 25.73
CA ILE A 532 13.64 -2.94 25.34
C ILE A 532 14.25 -3.70 24.15
N VAL A 533 14.59 -4.99 24.30
CA VAL A 533 15.34 -5.72 23.26
C VAL A 533 14.54 -5.83 21.95
N VAL A 534 13.27 -6.23 22.00
CA VAL A 534 12.43 -6.39 20.80
C VAL A 534 12.07 -5.06 20.12
N PRO A 535 11.54 -4.02 20.81
CA PRO A 535 11.11 -2.78 20.15
C PRO A 535 12.26 -1.98 19.54
N PHE A 536 13.42 -1.99 20.18
CA PHE A 536 14.63 -1.31 19.68
C PHE A 536 15.48 -2.20 18.76
N LYS A 537 15.02 -3.41 18.44
CA LYS A 537 15.72 -4.38 17.58
C LYS A 537 17.17 -4.66 18.00
N LEU A 538 17.49 -4.56 19.29
CA LEU A 538 18.86 -4.74 19.79
C LEU A 538 19.41 -6.15 19.49
N TYR A 539 18.51 -7.11 19.33
CA TYR A 539 18.84 -8.49 18.97
C TYR A 539 19.53 -8.59 17.58
N GLU A 540 19.36 -7.62 16.67
CA GLU A 540 20.02 -7.64 15.35
C GLU A 540 21.54 -7.40 15.47
N SER A 541 21.99 -6.68 16.50
CA SER A 541 23.41 -6.38 16.75
C SER A 541 24.06 -7.33 17.76
N PHE A 542 23.32 -8.28 18.33
CA PHE A 542 23.85 -9.17 19.37
C PHE A 542 24.74 -10.29 18.79
N THR A 543 25.92 -10.41 19.38
CA THR A 543 26.86 -11.53 19.30
C THR A 543 26.38 -12.72 20.14
N GLU A 544 27.02 -13.88 20.01
CA GLU A 544 26.67 -15.08 20.79
C GLU A 544 26.74 -14.84 22.30
N LEU A 545 27.71 -14.02 22.73
CA LEU A 545 27.89 -13.65 24.14
C LEU A 545 26.74 -12.77 24.64
N GLU A 546 26.30 -11.79 23.86
CA GLU A 546 25.21 -10.88 24.26
C GLU A 546 23.87 -11.59 24.34
N TYR A 547 23.61 -12.54 23.44
CA TYR A 547 22.47 -13.45 23.57
C TYR A 547 22.56 -14.30 24.85
N LEU A 548 23.74 -14.83 25.20
CA LEU A 548 23.88 -15.57 26.46
C LEU A 548 23.65 -14.66 27.67
N LEU A 549 24.24 -13.46 27.66
CA LEU A 549 24.10 -12.48 28.72
C LEU A 549 22.64 -12.06 28.94
N LEU A 550 21.87 -11.86 27.86
CA LEU A 550 20.44 -11.59 27.95
C LEU A 550 19.70 -12.70 28.73
N GLY A 551 20.00 -13.96 28.41
CA GLY A 551 19.43 -15.11 29.12
C GLY A 551 19.87 -15.17 30.59
N LEU A 552 21.15 -14.90 30.86
CA LEU A 552 21.68 -14.89 32.23
C LEU A 552 21.06 -13.78 33.08
N VAL A 553 20.94 -12.56 32.55
CA VAL A 553 20.30 -11.42 33.25
C VAL A 553 18.81 -11.68 33.52
N SER A 554 18.16 -12.47 32.66
CA SER A 554 16.74 -12.84 32.83
C SER A 554 16.52 -14.03 33.78
N ALA A 555 17.47 -14.96 33.87
CA ALA A 555 17.33 -16.17 34.67
C ALA A 555 18.00 -16.06 36.04
N VAL A 556 19.25 -15.61 36.11
CA VAL A 556 20.08 -15.64 37.33
C VAL A 556 19.47 -14.84 38.49
N PRO A 557 18.91 -13.63 38.30
CA PRO A 557 18.31 -12.89 39.43
C PRO A 557 17.10 -13.60 40.04
N SER A 558 16.37 -14.42 39.26
CA SER A 558 15.26 -15.24 39.78
C SER A 558 15.72 -16.25 40.84
N PHE A 559 17.02 -16.57 40.87
CA PHE A 559 17.65 -17.42 41.89
C PHE A 559 18.37 -16.61 42.97
N LEU A 560 19.13 -15.59 42.57
CA LEU A 560 19.99 -14.84 43.50
C LEU A 560 19.19 -13.91 44.42
N ILE A 561 18.16 -13.22 43.91
CA ILE A 561 17.40 -12.26 44.73
C ILE A 561 16.67 -12.99 45.86
N PRO A 562 15.99 -14.13 45.62
CA PRO A 562 15.36 -14.87 46.70
C PRO A 562 16.33 -15.49 47.70
N LEU A 563 17.58 -15.74 47.28
CA LEU A 563 18.65 -16.20 48.16
C LEU A 563 19.15 -15.09 49.10
N LEU A 564 19.11 -13.83 48.66
CA LEU A 564 19.62 -12.66 49.41
C LEU A 564 18.53 -11.96 50.25
N PHE A 565 17.28 -11.94 49.79
CA PHE A 565 16.18 -11.22 50.43
C PHE A 565 15.09 -12.20 50.90
N VAL A 566 15.01 -12.42 52.22
CA VAL A 566 14.12 -13.43 52.82
C VAL A 566 12.78 -12.82 53.25
N GLY A 567 11.68 -13.55 53.02
CA GLY A 567 10.35 -13.17 53.52
C GLY A 567 10.24 -13.18 55.05
N LYS A 568 9.38 -12.32 55.62
CA LYS A 568 9.12 -12.23 57.08
C LYS A 568 8.71 -13.57 57.73
N ALA A 569 8.20 -14.52 56.96
CA ALA A 569 7.82 -15.85 57.45
C ALA A 569 9.03 -16.78 57.70
N ASP A 570 10.16 -16.54 57.04
CA ASP A 570 11.36 -17.37 57.15
C ASP A 570 12.51 -16.65 57.89
N SER A 571 12.28 -15.43 58.37
CA SER A 571 13.31 -14.56 58.97
C SER A 571 13.85 -15.05 60.31
N TYR A 572 13.14 -15.96 60.99
CA TYR A 572 13.55 -16.56 62.27
C TYR A 572 14.26 -17.92 62.12
N LEU A 573 14.39 -18.45 60.89
CA LEU A 573 15.05 -19.72 60.62
C LEU A 573 16.58 -19.53 60.47
N SER A 574 17.38 -20.49 60.95
CA SER A 574 18.84 -20.50 60.76
C SER A 574 19.20 -20.51 59.28
N TRP A 575 20.38 -20.01 58.87
CA TRP A 575 20.76 -19.96 57.45
C TRP A 575 20.70 -21.33 56.74
N LYS A 576 20.78 -22.44 57.51
CA LYS A 576 20.62 -23.82 57.02
C LYS A 576 19.16 -24.32 57.04
N ASP A 577 18.29 -23.69 57.82
CA ASP A 577 16.89 -24.06 58.02
C ASP A 577 15.94 -23.12 57.27
N ARG A 578 16.49 -22.06 56.68
CA ARG A 578 15.79 -21.12 55.82
C ARG A 578 15.36 -21.85 54.58
N TYR A 579 14.12 -21.56 54.16
CA TYR A 579 13.54 -22.01 52.91
C TYR A 579 14.61 -21.90 51.79
N TRP A 580 15.33 -20.78 51.67
CA TRP A 580 16.04 -20.37 50.43
C TRP A 580 17.57 -20.58 50.29
N VAL A 581 18.26 -21.40 51.08
CA VAL A 581 19.74 -21.48 51.01
C VAL A 581 20.28 -22.74 50.29
N LYS A 582 21.11 -22.46 49.26
CA LYS A 582 21.97 -23.29 48.37
C LYS A 582 21.35 -23.86 47.09
N ALA A 583 21.60 -23.15 45.98
CA ALA A 583 21.77 -23.74 44.65
C ALA A 583 23.18 -23.41 44.11
N SER A 584 24.05 -24.42 44.04
CA SER A 584 25.21 -24.43 43.14
C SER A 584 25.27 -25.80 42.49
N ALA A 585 24.57 -25.94 41.36
CA ALA A 585 24.41 -27.17 40.60
C ALA A 585 25.67 -27.61 39.83
N PHE A 586 26.88 -27.18 40.23
CA PHE A 586 28.14 -27.71 39.72
C PHE A 586 28.93 -28.51 40.77
N PHE A 587 28.62 -28.35 42.07
CA PHE A 587 29.41 -28.95 43.15
C PHE A 587 28.81 -30.24 43.74
N PHE A 588 27.51 -30.50 43.51
CA PHE A 588 26.80 -31.63 44.15
C PHE A 588 26.87 -32.97 43.41
N LEU A 589 27.37 -32.99 42.16
CA LEU A 589 27.60 -34.25 41.43
C LEU A 589 28.93 -34.94 41.80
N VAL A 590 29.80 -34.30 42.59
CA VAL A 590 31.17 -34.80 42.87
C VAL A 590 31.39 -35.25 44.33
N PHE A 591 30.55 -34.86 45.29
CA PHE A 591 30.73 -35.23 46.71
C PHE A 591 29.42 -35.71 47.38
N PRO A 592 29.21 -37.04 47.56
CA PRO A 592 27.91 -37.55 47.99
C PRO A 592 27.66 -37.55 49.51
N LYS A 593 28.63 -37.23 50.37
CA LYS A 593 28.46 -37.46 51.82
C LYS A 593 29.18 -36.41 52.64
N THR A 594 28.45 -35.39 53.07
CA THR A 594 28.43 -34.80 54.43
C THR A 594 27.82 -33.40 54.35
N LEU A 595 26.54 -33.25 54.73
CA LEU A 595 26.02 -32.16 55.56
C LEU A 595 24.50 -32.39 55.71
N GLY A 596 24.00 -32.23 56.94
CA GLY A 596 22.66 -32.62 57.36
C GLY A 596 21.50 -31.89 56.69
N ASN A 597 20.36 -32.59 56.74
CA ASN A 597 19.01 -32.21 56.34
C ASN A 597 18.70 -30.73 56.61
N ASN A 598 18.21 -30.01 55.60
CA ASN A 598 17.16 -28.98 55.69
C ASN A 598 16.98 -28.34 54.30
N GLU A 599 15.90 -28.74 53.65
CA GLU A 599 15.62 -28.50 52.24
C GLU A 599 14.20 -27.98 52.21
N ASN A 600 13.92 -26.73 51.84
CA ASN A 600 12.53 -26.38 51.55
C ASN A 600 12.32 -25.57 50.27
N LEU A 601 13.26 -24.75 49.77
CA LEU A 601 12.95 -23.95 48.59
C LEU A 601 13.35 -24.52 47.24
N THR A 602 14.57 -25.03 47.12
CA THR A 602 15.24 -25.30 45.83
C THR A 602 14.36 -26.08 44.86
N ARG A 603 13.37 -26.78 45.38
CA ARG A 603 12.23 -27.47 44.79
C ARG A 603 11.54 -26.80 43.60
N ALA A 604 10.93 -25.62 43.73
CA ALA A 604 10.12 -25.05 42.63
C ALA A 604 11.00 -24.69 41.42
N SER A 605 12.11 -24.00 41.66
CA SER A 605 13.07 -23.69 40.61
C SER A 605 13.81 -24.93 40.11
N LEU A 606 14.10 -25.92 40.95
CA LEU A 606 14.70 -27.21 40.57
C LEU A 606 13.76 -28.01 39.67
N TRP A 607 12.46 -28.05 40.00
CA TRP A 607 11.45 -28.71 39.19
C TRP A 607 11.40 -28.07 37.81
N ILE A 608 11.35 -26.73 37.73
CA ILE A 608 11.36 -26.00 36.46
C ILE A 608 12.69 -26.15 35.72
N ILE A 609 13.85 -26.18 36.41
CA ILE A 609 15.16 -26.45 35.78
C ILE A 609 15.16 -27.83 35.12
N ILE A 610 14.78 -28.88 35.86
CA ILE A 610 14.78 -30.25 35.36
C ILE A 610 13.82 -30.36 34.18
N PHE A 611 12.58 -29.89 34.35
CA PHE A 611 11.56 -29.94 33.32
C PHE A 611 11.94 -29.13 32.07
N SER A 612 12.44 -27.91 32.25
CA SER A 612 12.96 -27.05 31.17
C SER A 612 14.16 -27.68 30.46
N TYR A 613 15.06 -28.33 31.19
CA TYR A 613 16.26 -28.93 30.64
C TYR A 613 15.91 -30.13 29.75
N VAL A 614 15.03 -31.01 30.23
CA VAL A 614 14.49 -32.10 29.42
C VAL A 614 13.77 -31.53 28.19
N GLY A 615 12.91 -30.52 28.37
CA GLY A 615 12.16 -29.95 27.27
C GLY A 615 12.98 -29.22 26.21
N ASN A 616 14.06 -28.54 26.61
CA ASN A 616 14.92 -27.83 25.66
C ASN A 616 15.92 -28.75 24.97
N TYR A 617 16.42 -29.81 25.61
CA TYR A 617 17.55 -30.58 25.07
C TYR A 617 17.23 -32.03 24.70
N PHE A 618 16.21 -32.65 25.29
CA PHE A 618 15.78 -34.01 24.94
C PHE A 618 14.61 -34.01 23.97
N TRP A 619 13.72 -33.01 24.02
CA TRP A 619 12.58 -32.93 23.11
C TRP A 619 12.88 -32.17 21.81
N THR A 620 14.15 -31.85 21.56
CA THR A 620 14.61 -31.12 20.36
C THR A 620 14.16 -31.77 19.06
N HIS A 621 14.15 -33.11 19.00
CA HIS A 621 13.66 -33.83 17.84
C HIS A 621 12.19 -33.50 17.55
N TYR A 622 11.30 -33.46 18.55
CA TYR A 622 9.90 -33.08 18.30
C TYR A 622 9.78 -31.63 17.81
N PHE A 623 10.55 -30.70 18.37
CA PHE A 623 10.55 -29.31 17.90
C PHE A 623 11.02 -29.17 16.45
N PHE A 624 12.09 -29.86 16.06
CA PHE A 624 12.65 -29.71 14.72
C PHE A 624 11.98 -30.57 13.66
N THR A 625 11.56 -31.79 14.00
CA THR A 625 11.01 -32.74 13.01
C THR A 625 9.49 -32.80 13.02
N VAL A 626 8.84 -32.68 14.18
CA VAL A 626 7.37 -32.68 14.24
C VAL A 626 6.83 -31.29 13.96
N LEU A 627 7.35 -30.26 14.63
CA LEU A 627 6.88 -28.87 14.46
C LEU A 627 7.55 -28.10 13.31
N GLY A 628 8.68 -28.57 12.78
CA GLY A 628 9.41 -27.87 11.71
C GLY A 628 9.97 -26.51 12.14
N ALA A 629 10.37 -26.37 13.41
CA ALA A 629 11.01 -25.17 13.92
C ALA A 629 12.52 -25.14 13.61
N SER A 630 13.14 -23.95 13.60
CA SER A 630 14.60 -23.82 13.57
C SER A 630 15.08 -22.48 14.16
N TYR A 631 16.27 -22.49 14.76
CA TYR A 631 16.92 -21.31 15.36
C TYR A 631 18.09 -20.83 14.50
N THR A 632 18.01 -19.60 13.99
CA THR A 632 19.00 -19.04 13.04
C THR A 632 19.91 -17.96 13.62
N PHE A 633 19.68 -17.49 14.85
CA PHE A 633 20.52 -16.45 15.46
C PHE A 633 21.88 -16.99 15.96
N PRO A 634 22.92 -16.12 16.02
CA PRO A 634 24.23 -16.46 16.57
C PRO A 634 24.11 -16.88 18.04
N SER A 635 24.54 -18.10 18.35
CA SER A 635 24.49 -18.60 19.73
C SER A 635 25.36 -19.84 19.93
N TRP A 636 25.78 -20.06 21.17
CA TRP A 636 26.29 -21.36 21.59
C TRP A 636 25.13 -22.34 21.75
N LYS A 637 25.21 -23.46 21.02
CA LYS A 637 24.12 -24.43 20.87
C LYS A 637 24.50 -25.79 21.43
N MET A 638 23.52 -26.48 22.02
CA MET A 638 23.57 -27.90 22.38
C MET A 638 22.36 -28.59 21.75
N ASN A 639 22.58 -29.69 21.03
CA ASN A 639 21.54 -30.34 20.21
C ASN A 639 20.81 -29.35 19.27
N ASN A 640 21.55 -28.44 18.63
CA ASN A 640 21.04 -27.34 17.81
C ASN A 640 20.13 -26.32 18.51
N VAL A 641 19.97 -26.41 19.84
CA VAL A 641 19.22 -25.45 20.65
C VAL A 641 20.16 -24.46 21.33
N PRO A 642 19.96 -23.15 21.17
CA PRO A 642 20.74 -22.11 21.84
C PRO A 642 20.65 -22.21 23.38
N HIS A 643 21.77 -22.08 24.09
CA HIS A 643 21.74 -22.05 25.56
C HIS A 643 20.88 -20.91 26.13
N THR A 644 20.80 -19.79 25.41
CA THR A 644 19.93 -18.66 25.72
C THR A 644 18.46 -19.04 25.82
N THR A 645 17.95 -19.94 24.97
CA THR A 645 16.52 -20.30 25.00
C THR A 645 16.19 -21.08 26.26
N PHE A 646 17.08 -21.94 26.76
CA PHE A 646 16.90 -22.62 28.05
C PHE A 646 16.80 -21.63 29.21
N LEU A 647 17.67 -20.60 29.23
CA LEU A 647 17.68 -19.59 30.28
C LEU A 647 16.40 -18.72 30.24
N LEU A 648 15.95 -18.28 29.06
CA LEU A 648 14.68 -17.57 28.93
C LEU A 648 13.48 -18.47 29.26
N THR A 649 13.49 -19.72 28.81
CA THR A 649 12.44 -20.71 29.13
C THR A 649 12.27 -20.85 30.63
N HIS A 650 13.36 -20.84 31.40
CA HIS A 650 13.29 -20.90 32.85
C HIS A 650 12.47 -19.73 33.45
N ALA A 651 12.75 -18.50 33.01
CA ALA A 651 12.02 -17.31 33.46
C ALA A 651 10.54 -17.34 33.05
N CYS A 652 10.26 -17.70 31.79
CA CYS A 652 8.90 -17.86 31.27
C CYS A 652 8.11 -18.93 32.04
N PHE A 653 8.69 -20.12 32.21
CA PHE A 653 8.02 -21.25 32.83
C PHE A 653 7.72 -20.98 34.30
N LEU A 654 8.61 -20.30 35.05
CA LEU A 654 8.29 -19.87 36.40
C LEU A 654 7.02 -19.01 36.43
N PHE A 655 6.92 -18.03 35.54
CA PHE A 655 5.73 -17.18 35.44
C PHE A 655 4.47 -17.98 35.07
N TYR A 656 4.53 -18.86 34.08
CA TYR A 656 3.38 -19.67 33.64
C TYR A 656 2.88 -20.59 34.75
N HIS A 657 3.79 -21.28 35.43
CA HIS A 657 3.43 -22.24 36.45
C HIS A 657 2.91 -21.55 37.72
N VAL A 658 3.49 -20.42 38.14
CA VAL A 658 2.95 -19.62 39.26
C VAL A 658 1.56 -19.05 38.91
N SER A 659 1.38 -18.54 37.69
CA SER A 659 0.07 -18.05 37.22
C SER A 659 -0.97 -19.18 37.13
N SER A 660 -0.56 -20.37 36.67
CA SER A 660 -1.42 -21.55 36.65
C SER A 660 -1.85 -21.97 38.05
N ASN A 661 -0.94 -21.96 39.03
CA ASN A 661 -1.26 -22.30 40.41
C ASN A 661 -2.32 -21.36 40.99
N MET A 662 -2.17 -20.05 40.76
CA MET A 662 -3.14 -19.05 41.22
C MET A 662 -4.54 -19.26 40.63
N THR A 663 -4.62 -19.50 39.31
CA THR A 663 -5.91 -19.69 38.63
C THR A 663 -6.55 -21.01 38.99
N LEU A 664 -5.78 -22.11 39.07
CA LEU A 664 -6.27 -23.41 39.49
C LEU A 664 -6.79 -23.40 40.93
N ARG A 665 -6.11 -22.72 41.85
CA ARG A 665 -6.65 -22.53 43.22
C ARG A 665 -7.95 -21.76 43.22
N ARG A 666 -8.02 -20.67 42.45
CA ARG A 666 -9.23 -19.84 42.38
C ARG A 666 -10.40 -20.68 41.89
N ILE A 667 -10.19 -21.48 40.85
CA ILE A 667 -11.22 -22.33 40.26
C ILE A 667 -11.63 -23.43 41.20
N ARG A 668 -10.69 -24.19 41.78
CA ARG A 668 -10.98 -25.24 42.75
C ARG A 668 -11.84 -24.74 43.91
N ARG A 669 -11.61 -23.51 44.37
CA ARG A 669 -12.46 -22.87 45.40
C ARG A 669 -13.81 -22.43 44.85
N SER A 670 -13.85 -21.82 43.67
CA SER A 670 -15.10 -21.37 43.03
C SER A 670 -16.05 -22.52 42.66
N ILE A 671 -15.52 -23.73 42.44
CA ILE A 671 -16.29 -24.93 42.12
C ILE A 671 -16.43 -25.89 43.31
N ALA A 672 -16.03 -25.48 44.52
CA ALA A 672 -15.93 -26.38 45.67
C ALA A 672 -17.24 -27.11 45.98
N ASP A 673 -18.38 -26.40 45.81
CA ASP A 673 -19.73 -26.87 46.10
C ASP A 673 -20.37 -27.70 44.97
N PHE A 674 -19.71 -27.83 43.82
CA PHE A 674 -20.23 -28.64 42.71
C PHE A 674 -19.99 -30.14 42.88
N PRO A 675 -20.79 -31.00 42.22
CA PRO A 675 -20.57 -32.45 42.20
C PRO A 675 -19.17 -32.82 41.70
N GLU A 676 -18.58 -33.88 42.23
CA GLU A 676 -17.19 -34.28 41.94
C GLU A 676 -16.90 -34.42 40.43
N LYS A 677 -17.80 -35.05 39.67
CA LYS A 677 -17.67 -35.18 38.21
C LYS A 677 -17.62 -33.82 37.50
N VAL A 678 -18.44 -32.87 37.95
CA VAL A 678 -18.49 -31.52 37.38
C VAL A 678 -17.22 -30.76 37.72
N ARG A 679 -16.69 -30.91 38.93
CA ARG A 679 -15.42 -30.29 39.33
C ARG A 679 -14.25 -30.76 38.46
N TRP A 680 -14.15 -32.08 38.25
CA TRP A 680 -13.13 -32.65 37.37
C TRP A 680 -13.23 -32.16 35.92
N ILE A 681 -14.45 -32.07 35.37
CA ILE A 681 -14.67 -31.56 34.00
C ILE A 681 -14.24 -30.10 33.89
N ILE A 682 -14.66 -29.25 34.83
CA ILE A 682 -14.30 -27.82 34.81
C ILE A 682 -12.80 -27.63 34.99
N GLU A 683 -12.18 -28.36 35.91
CA GLU A 683 -10.72 -28.29 36.13
C GLU A 683 -9.93 -28.75 34.91
N ALA A 684 -10.31 -29.87 34.30
CA ALA A 684 -9.69 -30.37 33.08
C ALA A 684 -9.86 -29.39 31.91
N ALA A 685 -11.07 -28.84 31.72
CA ALA A 685 -11.34 -27.84 30.69
C ALA A 685 -10.52 -26.57 30.90
N TRP A 686 -10.34 -26.13 32.15
CA TRP A 686 -9.50 -24.98 32.45
C TRP A 686 -8.02 -25.26 32.19
N ILE A 687 -7.50 -26.42 32.59
CA ILE A 687 -6.11 -26.81 32.33
C ILE A 687 -5.87 -26.83 30.82
N LEU A 688 -6.76 -27.46 30.05
CA LEU A 688 -6.69 -27.49 28.57
C LEU A 688 -6.72 -26.09 27.97
N GLY A 689 -7.67 -25.26 28.38
CA GLY A 689 -7.82 -23.90 27.88
C GLY A 689 -6.62 -23.01 28.20
N LEU A 690 -6.14 -23.04 29.46
CA LEU A 690 -4.99 -22.26 29.89
C LEU A 690 -3.70 -22.74 29.23
N ALA A 691 -3.49 -24.06 29.14
CA ALA A 691 -2.33 -24.65 28.48
C ALA A 691 -2.26 -24.26 27.00
N TYR A 692 -3.38 -24.36 26.28
CA TYR A 692 -3.47 -23.94 24.90
C TYR A 692 -3.25 -22.43 24.75
N PHE A 693 -3.87 -21.62 25.61
CA PHE A 693 -3.70 -20.17 25.59
C PHE A 693 -2.24 -19.75 25.78
N ILE A 694 -1.54 -20.31 26.76
CA ILE A 694 -0.12 -20.00 27.00
C ILE A 694 0.75 -20.51 25.84
N ALA A 695 0.51 -21.72 25.34
CA ALA A 695 1.23 -22.26 24.19
C ALA A 695 1.05 -21.42 22.93
N TYR A 696 -0.16 -20.92 22.69
CA TYR A 696 -0.46 -20.02 21.58
C TYR A 696 0.24 -18.66 21.72
N LEU A 697 0.21 -18.04 22.91
CA LEU A 697 0.91 -16.78 23.15
C LEU A 697 2.43 -16.90 22.98
N GLU A 698 3.01 -18.00 23.44
CA GLU A 698 4.44 -18.31 23.20
C GLU A 698 4.72 -18.46 21.70
N THR A 699 3.89 -19.23 21.00
CA THR A 699 4.02 -19.41 19.54
C THR A 699 3.98 -18.06 18.81
N LEU A 700 3.07 -17.16 19.23
CA LEU A 700 2.93 -15.81 18.69
C LEU A 700 4.11 -14.89 19.04
N ALA A 701 4.61 -14.95 20.27
CA ALA A 701 5.76 -14.15 20.70
C ALA A 701 7.01 -14.57 19.92
N ILE A 702 7.21 -15.89 19.74
CA ILE A 702 8.34 -16.47 19.03
C ILE A 702 8.24 -16.24 17.53
N SER A 703 7.06 -16.34 16.91
CA SER A 703 6.88 -16.12 15.46
C SER A 703 7.19 -14.70 15.00
N ASN A 704 7.13 -13.73 15.91
CA ASN A 704 7.51 -12.35 15.67
C ASN A 704 9.03 -12.12 15.78
N PHE A 705 9.80 -13.12 16.24
CA PHE A 705 11.26 -13.05 16.30
C PHE A 705 11.86 -13.55 14.98
N PRO A 706 12.56 -12.70 14.19
CA PRO A 706 12.97 -13.04 12.82
C PRO A 706 13.96 -14.19 12.72
N TYR A 707 14.67 -14.50 13.82
CA TYR A 707 15.65 -15.59 13.87
C TYR A 707 15.08 -16.92 14.40
N TYR A 708 13.76 -17.01 14.52
CA TYR A 708 13.05 -18.26 14.77
C TYR A 708 12.14 -18.55 13.57
N GLN A 709 12.39 -19.64 12.86
CA GLN A 709 11.66 -19.96 11.64
C GLN A 709 10.80 -21.22 11.82
N PHE A 710 9.54 -21.13 11.40
CA PHE A 710 8.65 -22.27 11.19
C PHE A 710 8.49 -22.49 9.69
N VAL A 711 8.49 -23.75 9.26
CA VAL A 711 8.26 -24.10 7.84
C VAL A 711 6.84 -23.71 7.39
N ASP A 712 5.82 -23.95 8.22
CA ASP A 712 4.45 -23.49 7.99
C ASP A 712 3.89 -22.80 9.24
N ARG A 713 3.73 -21.48 9.16
CA ARG A 713 3.23 -20.65 10.26
C ARG A 713 1.75 -20.91 10.57
N ALA A 714 0.93 -21.22 9.56
CA ALA A 714 -0.50 -21.43 9.76
C ALA A 714 -0.77 -22.74 10.51
N SER A 715 -0.07 -23.81 10.12
CA SER A 715 -0.11 -25.09 10.83
C SER A 715 0.47 -24.98 12.24
N MET A 716 1.51 -24.15 12.43
CA MET A 716 2.06 -23.92 13.76
C MET A 716 1.08 -23.21 14.70
N TYR A 717 0.36 -22.18 14.25
CA TYR A 717 -0.61 -21.45 15.10
C TYR A 717 -1.83 -22.28 15.53
N THR A 718 -2.18 -23.31 14.75
CA THR A 718 -3.38 -24.12 14.98
C THR A 718 -3.01 -25.44 15.65
N VAL A 719 -2.34 -26.31 14.91
CA VAL A 719 -1.99 -27.67 15.35
C VAL A 719 -0.70 -27.65 16.19
N GLY A 720 0.27 -26.81 15.83
CA GLY A 720 1.53 -26.68 16.57
C GLY A 720 1.37 -26.15 17.99
N SER A 721 0.50 -25.15 18.20
CA SER A 721 0.16 -24.65 19.54
C SER A 721 -0.55 -25.71 20.40
N LEU A 722 -1.38 -26.57 19.78
CA LEU A 722 -1.99 -27.71 20.50
C LEU A 722 -0.95 -28.75 20.90
N PHE A 723 -0.01 -29.06 20.00
CA PHE A 723 1.12 -29.95 20.31
C PHE A 723 1.98 -29.38 21.45
N TYR A 724 2.30 -28.08 21.39
CA TYR A 724 3.08 -27.42 22.43
C TYR A 724 2.32 -27.33 23.78
N ALA A 725 0.99 -27.22 23.75
CA ALA A 725 0.14 -27.22 24.95
C ALA A 725 0.27 -28.50 25.79
N ILE A 726 0.68 -29.63 25.20
CA ILE A 726 0.91 -30.91 25.92
C ILE A 726 1.86 -30.72 27.11
N TYR A 727 2.84 -29.81 26.98
CA TYR A 727 3.83 -29.52 28.01
C TYR A 727 3.11 -29.04 29.27
N PHE A 728 2.20 -28.10 29.07
CA PHE A 728 1.46 -27.40 30.12
C PHE A 728 0.28 -28.20 30.68
N ILE A 729 -0.37 -29.02 29.84
CA ILE A 729 -1.46 -29.92 30.28
C ILE A 729 -0.98 -30.84 31.40
N VAL A 730 0.26 -31.35 31.29
CA VAL A 730 0.87 -32.20 32.32
C VAL A 730 1.50 -31.36 33.43
N SER A 731 2.25 -30.32 33.08
CA SER A 731 3.11 -29.63 34.04
C SER A 731 2.33 -28.79 35.07
N PHE A 732 1.24 -28.12 34.68
CA PHE A 732 0.44 -27.29 35.61
C PHE A 732 -0.12 -28.08 36.81
N PRO A 733 -0.86 -29.19 36.62
CA PRO A 733 -1.41 -29.93 37.75
C PRO A 733 -0.34 -30.64 38.59
N MET A 734 0.85 -30.93 38.03
CA MET A 734 1.96 -31.54 38.77
C MET A 734 2.70 -30.49 39.62
N PHE A 735 3.07 -29.36 39.01
CA PHE A 735 3.75 -28.27 39.72
C PHE A 735 2.91 -27.68 40.87
N LEU A 736 1.58 -27.65 40.72
CA LEU A 736 0.68 -27.19 41.78
C LEU A 736 0.83 -28.00 43.08
N ARG A 737 1.22 -29.28 43.01
CA ARG A 737 1.28 -30.17 44.18
C ARG A 737 2.41 -29.84 45.15
N ILE A 738 3.49 -29.22 44.65
CA ILE A 738 4.69 -28.92 45.43
C ILE A 738 4.31 -27.99 46.58
N ASP A 739 4.48 -28.45 47.82
CA ASP A 739 4.27 -27.67 49.04
C ASP A 739 2.91 -26.93 49.13
N GLU A 740 1.85 -27.49 48.53
CA GLU A 740 0.51 -26.87 48.53
C GLU A 740 -0.28 -27.15 49.82
N LYS A 741 -0.06 -28.31 50.44
CA LYS A 741 -0.72 -28.71 51.68
C LYS A 741 0.15 -28.31 52.88
N PRO A 742 -0.37 -27.51 53.84
CA PRO A 742 0.35 -27.21 55.06
C PRO A 742 0.73 -28.50 55.80
N GLY A 743 2.02 -28.74 56.02
CA GLY A 743 2.55 -29.92 56.73
C GLY A 743 3.01 -31.10 55.86
N ASP A 744 2.80 -31.08 54.53
CA ASP A 744 3.36 -32.07 53.58
C ASP A 744 4.44 -31.41 52.71
N GLN A 745 5.61 -31.17 53.31
CA GLN A 745 6.76 -30.57 52.63
C GLN A 745 7.56 -31.64 51.86
N TRP A 746 7.86 -31.39 50.59
CA TRP A 746 8.48 -32.38 49.69
C TRP A 746 10.02 -32.30 49.64
N ASP A 747 10.79 -33.27 50.09
CA ASP A 747 12.26 -33.27 49.91
C ASP A 747 12.75 -33.12 48.44
N LEU A 748 13.97 -32.64 48.25
CA LEU A 748 14.54 -32.38 46.91
C LEU A 748 14.55 -33.61 45.99
N PRO A 749 14.90 -34.82 46.47
CA PRO A 749 14.79 -36.02 45.66
C PRO A 749 13.36 -36.27 45.16
N ARG A 750 12.34 -36.12 46.01
CA ARG A 750 10.93 -36.27 45.61
C ARG A 750 10.54 -35.26 44.53
N VAL A 751 10.99 -34.02 44.65
CA VAL A 751 10.70 -32.98 43.64
C VAL A 751 11.41 -33.27 42.32
N ALA A 752 12.67 -33.73 42.36
CA ALA A 752 13.39 -34.13 41.15
C ALA A 752 12.74 -35.33 40.46
N VAL A 753 12.33 -36.34 41.23
CA VAL A 753 11.61 -37.52 40.71
C VAL A 753 10.26 -37.12 40.12
N ASP A 754 9.52 -36.22 40.77
CA ASP A 754 8.24 -35.72 40.24
C ASP A 754 8.43 -34.91 38.94
N ALA A 755 9.46 -34.07 38.84
CA ALA A 755 9.79 -33.33 37.62
C ALA A 755 10.17 -34.26 36.46
N LEU A 756 10.97 -35.30 36.74
CA LEU A 756 11.31 -36.34 35.76
C LEU A 756 10.08 -37.16 35.37
N GLY A 757 9.18 -37.46 36.32
CA GLY A 757 7.91 -38.13 36.05
C GLY A 757 7.00 -37.30 35.14
N ALA A 758 6.90 -35.99 35.39
CA ALA A 758 6.17 -35.06 34.52
C ALA A 758 6.75 -35.03 33.12
N ALA A 759 8.09 -34.93 33.02
CA ALA A 759 8.77 -34.95 31.74
C ALA A 759 8.57 -36.28 30.99
N MET A 760 8.60 -37.42 31.69
CA MET A 760 8.33 -38.72 31.07
C MET A 760 6.90 -38.81 30.56
N LEU A 761 5.90 -38.32 31.31
CA LEU A 761 4.51 -38.33 30.86
C LEU A 761 4.32 -37.45 29.61
N VAL A 762 4.93 -36.26 29.57
CA VAL A 762 4.94 -35.42 28.37
C VAL A 762 5.58 -36.18 27.21
N THR A 763 6.74 -36.79 27.42
CA THR A 763 7.46 -37.56 26.39
C THR A 763 6.57 -38.66 25.80
N ILE A 764 5.85 -39.41 26.64
CA ILE A 764 4.91 -40.45 26.19
C ILE A 764 3.82 -39.85 25.30
N ILE A 765 3.22 -38.72 25.70
CA ILE A 765 2.14 -38.09 24.93
C ILE A 765 2.67 -37.52 23.60
N LEU A 766 3.85 -36.91 23.60
CA LEU A 766 4.51 -36.43 22.39
C LEU A 766 4.88 -37.58 21.44
N ASP A 767 5.30 -38.73 21.98
CA ASP A 767 5.57 -39.94 21.20
C ASP A 767 4.31 -40.54 20.60
N LEU A 768 3.21 -40.60 21.36
CA LEU A 768 1.92 -41.04 20.84
C LEU A 768 1.47 -40.12 19.70
N TRP A 769 1.62 -38.80 19.85
CA TRP A 769 1.35 -37.87 18.76
C TRP A 769 2.22 -38.17 17.54
N ARG A 770 3.55 -38.27 17.72
CA ARG A 770 4.47 -38.57 16.62
C ARG A 770 4.10 -39.86 15.88
N ILE A 771 3.73 -40.91 16.62
CA ILE A 771 3.43 -42.24 16.05
C ILE A 771 2.08 -42.26 15.34
N PHE A 772 1.04 -41.64 15.92
CA PHE A 772 -0.33 -41.74 15.39
C PHE A 772 -0.71 -40.61 14.44
N LEU A 773 -0.17 -39.40 14.64
CA LEU A 773 -0.53 -38.21 13.86
C LEU A 773 0.60 -37.73 12.94
N GLY A 774 1.85 -38.07 13.24
CA GLY A 774 3.00 -37.70 12.41
C GLY A 774 3.42 -36.23 12.54
N PRO A 775 4.37 -35.77 11.70
CA PRO A 775 4.80 -34.37 11.66
C PRO A 775 3.70 -33.47 11.08
N ILE A 776 3.61 -32.24 11.59
CA ILE A 776 2.60 -31.26 11.12
C ILE A 776 3.04 -30.51 9.85
N VAL A 777 4.24 -30.79 9.36
CA VAL A 777 4.84 -30.19 8.16
C VAL A 777 5.29 -31.32 7.22
N PRO A 778 5.12 -31.20 5.89
CA PRO A 778 5.66 -32.16 4.94
C PRO A 778 7.18 -32.26 5.05
N THR A 779 7.69 -33.43 5.42
CA THR A 779 9.12 -33.73 5.46
C THR A 779 9.67 -33.90 4.04
N PRO A 780 10.78 -33.24 3.67
CA PRO A 780 11.48 -33.52 2.41
C PRO A 780 11.93 -34.99 2.35
N ASP A 781 11.82 -35.61 1.18
CA ASP A 781 12.11 -37.04 0.96
C ASP A 781 13.51 -37.47 1.43
N SER A 782 14.47 -36.54 1.49
CA SER A 782 15.83 -36.78 1.97
C SER A 782 15.97 -37.01 3.48
N LYS A 783 14.92 -36.80 4.28
CA LYS A 783 14.91 -36.98 5.74
C LYS A 783 13.91 -38.03 6.23
N GLN A 784 13.25 -38.78 5.34
CA GLN A 784 12.41 -39.90 5.75
C GLN A 784 13.30 -41.03 6.31
N CYS A 785 13.27 -41.21 7.63
CA CYS A 785 13.92 -42.33 8.28
C CYS A 785 13.05 -43.59 8.05
N ILE A 786 13.53 -44.53 7.22
CA ILE A 786 12.80 -45.76 6.84
C ILE A 786 12.78 -46.79 7.99
N GLN A 787 13.45 -46.55 9.12
CA GLN A 787 13.47 -47.52 10.22
C GLN A 787 12.57 -47.12 11.41
N PRO A 788 11.62 -47.98 11.82
CA PRO A 788 10.88 -47.81 13.06
C PRO A 788 11.76 -48.25 14.24
N GLY A 789 12.50 -47.31 14.84
CA GLY A 789 13.35 -47.57 16.00
C GLY A 789 13.63 -46.31 16.82
N LEU A 790 13.80 -46.48 18.14
CA LEU A 790 14.18 -45.39 19.05
C LEU A 790 15.57 -44.84 18.66
N PRO A 791 15.78 -43.51 18.57
CA PRO A 791 17.00 -42.90 18.02
C PRO A 791 18.31 -43.20 18.80
N TRP A 792 18.23 -43.81 19.98
CA TRP A 792 19.36 -44.01 20.90
C TRP A 792 20.00 -45.40 20.83
N LEU A 793 19.55 -46.29 19.95
CA LEU A 793 20.21 -47.57 19.68
C LEU A 793 20.93 -47.50 18.32
N PRO A 794 22.27 -47.41 18.27
CA PRO A 794 22.99 -47.49 17.02
C PRO A 794 22.91 -48.93 16.50
N GLY A 795 22.09 -49.16 15.49
CA GLY A 795 22.08 -50.39 14.72
C GLY A 795 23.37 -50.50 13.91
N HIS A 796 24.05 -51.64 14.05
CA HIS A 796 25.28 -51.98 13.33
C HIS A 796 25.16 -51.71 11.83
N ALA A 797 26.09 -50.91 11.31
CA ALA A 797 26.38 -50.83 9.89
C ALA A 797 26.86 -52.21 9.42
N ASN A 798 26.15 -52.80 8.45
CA ASN A 798 26.71 -53.86 7.63
C ASN A 798 27.14 -53.25 6.30
N GLU A 799 28.43 -53.41 6.03
CA GLU A 799 29.09 -53.25 4.76
C GLU A 799 28.44 -54.15 3.68
N SER A 800 28.12 -53.55 2.53
CA SER A 800 28.36 -54.11 1.19
C SER A 800 28.06 -53.05 0.13
#